data_AF-A9A7Z5-F1
#
_entry.id   AF-A9A7Z5-F1
#
_cell.length_a   1.000
_cell.length_b   1.000
_cell.length_c   1.000
_cell.angle_alpha   90.00
_cell.angle_beta   90.00
_cell.angle_gamma   90.00
#
_symmetry.space_group_name_H-M   'P 1'
#
loop_
_entity.id
_entity.type
_entity.pdbx_description
1 polymer ?
#
loop_
_entity_poly.entity_id
_entity_poly.type
_entity_poly.pdbx_seq_one_letter_code
_entity_poly.pdbx_strand_id
1 'polypeptide(L)'
;MINSKLFSIFCIFLIASLPSASAFTLLGTEVNAGWDDFAALGLGGVALGAVAVTAGAPVLVAAGIGIGGAIAVDYAYRWATGKDVEESAAVTGAVKTNVTDEEYVNGSYVYEELAGYRQYSEESAAKDIAEIKDKLESGIGTYSFKTSGTLSDVSVSMKGPDKIYGFSAFPVQLKFDEALTGSESSYVKIESVKIYLVDSDGVKWNERTYSDDIKLQEESNDYPDAIEEYILNFTMKAPDPYIGKAKSQVTNAPDREILQELINAEVKEFELVVEIDGYAKLYKEESGYKLDPITGLEVWKTWEEYDKTITIDTKLTTLEAWDRIHNGVYYVDGADGSLPTKFVNEVTPIAYSSYANGATSNIIGRCWASPVHCYNSSAQYKFILVGQPENLEPVPVTIEDDYRALVLKLRDDGVATIASETPGNFHDMAVHNGVTTSLNYLKDDSTEAFETYFIVIADVDDDIDSALPVWCIIQPRISVIDNVKYSLSEEFKEEILELLSDGSISDSDTERITEIIEISENSLKEKQYVAEIESEKYEDNEKARNAISNALEDYEKAFEYYEKAKNTDDPEEVKVYTYLAGDIYEPAGDYWREAAEKYNLGLDDQGDALAENAEKLESLASEYEPSLWFTAGSTISEWWNQFKSGFGIGDVPDTVLIIVVVIVLACGAAIVIKVL
;
A
#
# COMPACT_ATOMS: atom_id res chain seq x y z
N MET A 1 41.14 -4.08 25.72
CA MET A 1 41.92 -5.24 25.19
C MET A 1 40.97 -6.39 24.86
N ILE A 2 40.12 -6.14 23.86
CA ILE A 2 39.13 -6.96 23.13
C ILE A 2 39.00 -6.10 21.84
N ASN A 3 39.26 -6.48 20.59
CA ASN A 3 38.90 -7.69 19.85
C ASN A 3 39.90 -7.94 18.68
N SER A 4 41.15 -8.34 18.97
CA SER A 4 42.14 -8.67 17.92
C SER A 4 41.79 -9.93 17.10
N LYS A 5 40.72 -10.64 17.47
CA LYS A 5 40.30 -11.90 16.84
C LYS A 5 39.48 -11.69 15.56
N LEU A 6 38.63 -10.67 15.48
CA LEU A 6 37.86 -10.34 14.27
C LEU A 6 38.77 -9.83 13.14
N PHE A 7 39.75 -8.98 13.48
CA PHE A 7 40.76 -8.52 12.53
C PHE A 7 41.73 -9.64 12.10
N SER A 8 42.08 -10.55 13.02
CA SER A 8 42.86 -11.74 12.65
C SER A 8 42.06 -12.66 11.70
N ILE A 9 40.75 -12.81 11.90
CA ILE A 9 39.87 -13.57 10.99
C ILE A 9 39.78 -12.88 9.63
N PHE A 10 39.65 -11.55 9.60
CA PHE A 10 39.67 -10.74 8.37
C PHE A 10 40.98 -10.89 7.60
N CYS A 11 42.14 -10.77 8.27
CA CYS A 11 43.46 -10.98 7.65
C CYS A 11 43.67 -12.44 7.20
N ILE A 12 43.17 -13.42 7.94
CA ILE A 12 43.23 -14.84 7.56
C ILE A 12 42.36 -15.10 6.32
N PHE A 13 41.18 -14.48 6.23
CA PHE A 13 40.31 -14.58 5.05
C PHE A 13 40.97 -13.94 3.82
N LEU A 14 41.59 -12.76 4.00
CA LEU A 14 42.30 -12.04 2.94
C LEU A 14 43.55 -12.80 2.45
N ILE A 15 44.27 -13.48 3.34
CA ILE A 15 45.41 -14.34 2.98
C ILE A 15 44.94 -15.64 2.29
N ALA A 16 43.75 -16.16 2.65
CA ALA A 16 43.19 -17.36 2.04
C ALA A 16 42.52 -17.10 0.66
N SER A 17 42.08 -15.87 0.39
CA SER A 17 41.46 -15.47 -0.88
C SER A 17 42.43 -14.88 -1.90
N LEU A 18 43.68 -14.60 -1.50
CA LEU A 18 44.74 -14.24 -2.44
C LEU A 18 45.18 -15.51 -3.18
N PRO A 19 45.21 -15.53 -4.53
CA PRO A 19 45.62 -16.69 -5.29
C PRO A 19 47.11 -16.94 -5.06
N SER A 20 47.44 -17.82 -4.11
CA SER A 20 48.76 -18.41 -4.05
C SER A 20 48.94 -19.25 -5.31
N ALA A 21 49.91 -18.86 -6.12
CA ALA A 21 50.36 -19.59 -7.30
C ALA A 21 50.64 -21.07 -6.95
N SER A 22 49.68 -21.95 -7.22
CA SER A 22 49.79 -23.40 -7.39
C SER A 22 48.40 -23.94 -7.76
N ALA A 23 48.32 -24.69 -8.85
CA ALA A 23 47.08 -25.23 -9.39
C ALA A 23 46.34 -26.16 -8.42
N PHE A 24 45.02 -26.01 -8.31
CA PHE A 24 44.13 -27.05 -7.79
C PHE A 24 42.93 -27.21 -8.71
N THR A 25 42.59 -28.45 -9.01
CA THR A 25 41.48 -28.85 -9.87
C THR A 25 40.26 -29.13 -9.02
N LEU A 26 39.14 -28.44 -9.28
CA LEU A 26 37.83 -28.82 -8.75
C LEU A 26 36.91 -29.09 -9.95
N LEU A 27 36.37 -30.32 -10.03
CA LEU A 27 35.37 -30.75 -11.02
C LEU A 27 35.76 -30.77 -12.52
N GLY A 28 37.03 -30.97 -12.84
CA GLY A 28 37.42 -31.57 -14.13
C GLY A 28 37.31 -30.70 -15.40
N THR A 29 37.13 -29.38 -15.28
CA THR A 29 37.22 -28.45 -16.40
C THR A 29 38.29 -27.40 -16.15
N GLU A 30 39.31 -27.37 -17.02
CA GLU A 30 40.27 -26.27 -17.10
C GLU A 30 39.58 -25.03 -17.65
N VAL A 31 39.47 -23.97 -16.84
CA VAL A 31 39.12 -22.63 -17.33
C VAL A 31 40.40 -21.82 -17.39
N ASN A 32 40.99 -21.72 -18.58
CA ASN A 32 42.08 -20.78 -18.87
C ASN A 32 41.47 -19.42 -19.18
N ALA A 33 41.40 -18.53 -18.18
CA ALA A 33 41.21 -17.10 -18.42
C ALA A 33 42.59 -16.44 -18.48
N GLY A 34 43.09 -16.26 -19.71
CA GLY A 34 44.31 -15.49 -19.97
C GLY A 34 44.09 -14.00 -19.72
N TRP A 35 45.16 -13.31 -19.36
CA TRP A 35 45.23 -11.90 -18.96
C TRP A 35 44.95 -10.86 -20.08
N ASP A 36 44.33 -11.25 -21.21
CA ASP A 36 44.20 -10.36 -22.37
C ASP A 36 42.87 -9.59 -22.49
N ASP A 37 41.87 -9.81 -21.61
CA ASP A 37 40.57 -9.12 -21.71
C ASP A 37 40.37 -7.96 -20.71
N PHE A 38 41.38 -7.55 -19.95
CA PHE A 38 41.26 -6.44 -18.98
C PHE A 38 41.35 -5.02 -19.59
N ALA A 39 41.42 -4.91 -20.92
CA ALA A 39 41.60 -3.62 -21.61
C ALA A 39 40.32 -3.05 -22.27
N ALA A 40 39.15 -3.68 -22.10
CA ALA A 40 37.91 -3.30 -22.81
C ALA A 40 36.76 -2.80 -21.90
N LEU A 41 37.01 -2.47 -20.63
CA LEU A 41 36.03 -1.84 -19.72
C LEU A 41 36.45 -0.42 -19.31
N GLY A 42 37.05 0.31 -20.24
CA GLY A 42 37.18 1.76 -20.17
C GLY A 42 36.08 2.42 -20.99
N LEU A 43 35.32 3.30 -20.34
CA LEU A 43 34.36 4.27 -20.89
C LEU A 43 32.94 3.75 -21.19
N GLY A 44 32.00 4.20 -20.34
CA GLY A 44 30.63 4.54 -20.75
C GLY A 44 29.56 3.47 -20.57
N GLY A 45 28.60 3.75 -19.68
CA GLY A 45 27.25 3.17 -19.67
C GLY A 45 27.15 1.77 -19.06
N VAL A 46 26.79 1.69 -17.77
CA VAL A 46 26.24 0.45 -17.22
C VAL A 46 24.81 0.33 -17.74
N ALA A 47 24.65 -0.60 -18.69
CA ALA A 47 23.36 -1.01 -19.21
C ALA A 47 22.55 -1.70 -18.11
N LEU A 48 21.33 -1.20 -17.90
CA LEU A 48 20.23 -1.92 -17.26
C LEU A 48 20.04 -3.25 -17.98
N GLY A 49 20.39 -4.34 -17.29
CA GLY A 49 20.26 -5.71 -17.78
C GLY A 49 19.28 -6.48 -16.92
N ALA A 50 18.04 -6.56 -17.39
CA ALA A 50 17.05 -7.52 -16.95
C ALA A 50 17.66 -8.94 -16.93
N VAL A 51 17.70 -9.57 -15.76
CA VAL A 51 17.93 -11.01 -15.66
C VAL A 51 16.56 -11.69 -15.60
N ALA A 52 16.27 -12.41 -16.68
CA ALA A 52 15.06 -13.20 -16.86
C ALA A 52 14.86 -14.18 -15.70
N VAL A 53 13.67 -14.11 -15.11
CA VAL A 53 13.12 -15.08 -14.16
C VAL A 53 12.97 -16.43 -14.88
N THR A 54 13.77 -17.42 -14.49
CA THR A 54 13.50 -18.83 -14.77
C THR A 54 13.31 -19.58 -13.45
N ALA A 55 12.04 -19.65 -13.06
CA ALA A 55 11.36 -20.71 -12.30
C ALA A 55 12.13 -21.46 -11.20
N GLY A 56 11.70 -21.26 -9.95
CA GLY A 56 11.54 -22.34 -8.96
C GLY A 56 12.35 -22.24 -7.67
N ALA A 57 11.68 -21.74 -6.61
CA ALA A 57 12.00 -21.81 -5.17
C ALA A 57 12.96 -20.73 -4.58
N PRO A 58 12.56 -20.07 -3.47
CA PRO A 58 13.26 -18.93 -2.85
C PRO A 58 14.34 -19.39 -1.84
N VAL A 59 15.46 -18.68 -1.81
CA VAL A 59 16.49 -18.83 -0.78
C VAL A 59 16.52 -17.57 0.09
N LEU A 60 16.07 -17.73 1.34
CA LEU A 60 16.28 -16.80 2.44
C LEU A 60 17.77 -16.56 2.66
N VAL A 61 18.23 -15.31 2.60
CA VAL A 61 19.52 -14.90 3.17
C VAL A 61 19.24 -14.12 4.45
N ALA A 62 19.33 -14.84 5.57
CA ALA A 62 19.53 -14.26 6.89
C ALA A 62 21.01 -14.46 7.27
N ALA A 63 21.73 -13.35 7.47
CA ALA A 63 23.00 -13.28 8.20
C ALA A 63 23.18 -11.80 8.60
N GLY A 64 22.80 -11.34 9.79
CA GLY A 64 23.37 -11.66 11.11
C GLY A 64 24.52 -10.67 11.36
N ILE A 65 24.41 -9.66 12.23
CA ILE A 65 24.14 -9.71 13.68
C ILE A 65 23.60 -8.35 14.17
N GLY A 66 22.53 -8.38 14.98
CA GLY A 66 22.19 -7.37 16.00
C GLY A 66 21.11 -6.36 15.59
N ILE A 67 19.96 -6.39 16.28
CA ILE A 67 18.73 -5.61 16.04
C ILE A 67 17.91 -6.18 14.88
N GLY A 68 16.83 -6.89 15.17
CA GLY A 68 16.03 -7.53 14.11
C GLY A 68 15.07 -8.61 14.61
N GLY A 69 14.21 -8.24 15.55
CA GLY A 69 13.08 -9.07 15.98
C GLY A 69 11.78 -8.80 15.21
N ALA A 70 11.58 -7.58 14.71
CA ALA A 70 10.30 -7.13 14.15
C ALA A 70 10.16 -7.39 12.64
N ILE A 71 11.23 -7.21 11.86
CA ILE A 71 11.24 -7.40 10.39
C ILE A 71 10.79 -8.83 10.00
N ALA A 72 11.19 -9.85 10.77
CA ALA A 72 10.81 -11.23 10.48
C ALA A 72 9.33 -11.54 10.78
N VAL A 73 8.69 -10.80 11.70
CA VAL A 73 7.30 -11.00 12.10
C VAL A 73 6.34 -10.23 11.19
N ASP A 74 6.69 -8.99 10.84
CA ASP A 74 5.95 -8.18 9.86
C ASP A 74 6.03 -8.77 8.45
N TYR A 75 7.19 -9.28 8.03
CA TYR A 75 7.33 -10.00 6.75
C TYR A 75 6.52 -11.31 6.73
N ALA A 76 6.41 -12.00 7.87
CA ALA A 76 5.56 -13.19 8.00
C ALA A 76 4.06 -12.85 7.97
N TYR A 77 3.67 -11.68 8.50
CA TYR A 77 2.30 -11.16 8.44
C TYR A 77 1.91 -10.70 7.02
N ARG A 78 2.76 -9.91 6.36
CA ARG A 78 2.59 -9.45 4.96
C ARG A 78 2.51 -10.62 3.97
N TRP A 79 3.26 -11.69 4.23
CA TRP A 79 3.19 -12.95 3.48
C TRP A 79 1.91 -13.76 3.77
N ALA A 80 1.45 -13.80 5.02
CA ALA A 80 0.22 -14.54 5.39
C ALA A 80 -1.07 -13.88 4.85
N THR A 81 -1.05 -12.56 4.58
CA THR A 81 -2.20 -11.80 4.06
C THR A 81 -2.15 -11.53 2.55
N GLY A 82 -1.20 -12.11 1.81
CA GLY A 82 -1.18 -12.05 0.34
C GLY A 82 -0.84 -10.68 -0.27
N LYS A 83 -0.04 -9.85 0.41
CA LYS A 83 0.49 -8.59 -0.19
C LYS A 83 1.72 -8.91 -1.04
N ASP A 84 1.69 -8.53 -2.32
CA ASP A 84 2.88 -8.57 -3.19
C ASP A 84 3.96 -7.63 -2.63
N VAL A 85 5.16 -8.18 -2.41
CA VAL A 85 6.35 -7.43 -2.03
C VAL A 85 6.87 -6.76 -3.31
N GLU A 86 6.44 -5.54 -3.59
CA GLU A 86 7.17 -4.70 -4.54
C GLU A 86 8.52 -4.37 -3.93
N GLU A 87 9.60 -4.75 -4.64
CA GLU A 87 10.97 -4.39 -4.29
C GLU A 87 11.03 -2.87 -4.09
N SER A 88 11.28 -2.45 -2.84
CA SER A 88 11.67 -1.07 -2.54
C SER A 88 12.77 -0.69 -3.52
N ALA A 89 12.51 0.31 -4.35
CA ALA A 89 13.47 0.80 -5.33
C ALA A 89 14.80 1.05 -4.61
N ALA A 90 15.81 0.26 -4.97
CA ALA A 90 17.14 0.39 -4.39
C ALA A 90 17.61 1.83 -4.60
N VAL A 91 17.73 2.58 -3.51
CA VAL A 91 18.48 3.84 -3.46
C VAL A 91 19.82 3.53 -4.12
N THR A 92 20.12 4.26 -5.20
CA THR A 92 21.35 4.08 -5.95
C THR A 92 22.52 4.45 -5.03
N GLY A 93 23.06 3.43 -4.34
CA GLY A 93 24.12 3.53 -3.34
C GLY A 93 25.45 4.00 -3.92
N ALA A 94 25.53 5.30 -4.19
CA ALA A 94 26.79 6.01 -4.16
C ALA A 94 27.05 6.36 -2.69
N VAL A 95 28.09 5.77 -2.08
CA VAL A 95 28.58 6.17 -0.75
C VAL A 95 28.77 7.68 -0.74
N LYS A 96 27.97 8.41 0.05
CA LYS A 96 28.12 9.86 0.21
C LYS A 96 29.27 10.11 1.17
N THR A 97 30.24 10.91 0.74
CA THR A 97 31.41 11.20 1.58
C THR A 97 31.26 12.42 2.48
N ASN A 98 30.33 13.33 2.15
CA ASN A 98 30.17 14.63 2.82
C ASN A 98 28.68 15.02 2.89
N VAL A 99 28.34 15.84 3.90
CA VAL A 99 27.03 16.50 4.03
C VAL A 99 27.11 17.87 3.37
N THR A 100 26.16 18.21 2.50
CA THR A 100 26.11 19.55 1.88
C THR A 100 25.58 20.59 2.86
N ASP A 101 25.93 21.86 2.71
CA ASP A 101 25.47 22.92 3.62
C ASP A 101 23.93 23.04 3.63
N GLU A 102 23.30 22.85 2.47
CA GLU A 102 21.84 22.85 2.33
C GLU A 102 21.19 21.66 3.04
N GLU A 103 21.80 20.47 2.94
CA GLU A 103 21.36 19.27 3.64
C GLU A 103 21.54 19.38 5.16
N TYR A 104 22.62 20.03 5.60
CA TYR A 104 22.91 20.24 7.02
C TYR A 104 21.89 21.17 7.68
N VAL A 105 21.58 22.30 7.05
CA VAL A 105 20.64 23.28 7.62
C VAL A 105 19.19 22.83 7.43
N ASN A 106 18.80 22.52 6.19
CA ASN A 106 17.40 22.28 5.84
C ASN A 106 16.98 20.83 6.03
N GLY A 107 17.92 19.89 6.19
CA GLY A 107 17.59 18.47 6.31
C GLY A 107 16.92 17.90 5.06
N SER A 108 17.22 18.42 3.87
CA SER A 108 16.54 18.05 2.61
C SER A 108 16.52 16.55 2.35
N TYR A 109 17.60 15.83 2.68
CA TYR A 109 17.67 14.40 2.47
C TYR A 109 16.86 13.59 3.50
N VAL A 110 16.82 14.05 4.76
CA VAL A 110 15.90 13.50 5.78
C VAL A 110 14.44 13.71 5.35
N TYR A 111 14.14 14.88 4.79
CA TYR A 111 12.81 15.14 4.23
C TYR A 111 12.50 14.17 3.09
N GLU A 112 13.39 14.02 2.11
CA GLU A 112 13.19 13.12 0.96
C GLU A 112 13.02 11.65 1.37
N GLU A 113 13.82 11.17 2.31
CA GLU A 113 13.77 9.79 2.79
C GLU A 113 12.46 9.48 3.54
N LEU A 114 11.98 10.42 4.37
CA LEU A 114 10.78 10.22 5.17
C LEU A 114 9.48 10.57 4.45
N ALA A 115 9.44 11.69 3.71
CA ALA A 115 8.26 12.10 2.93
C ALA A 115 8.06 11.24 1.68
N GLY A 116 9.13 10.60 1.21
CA GLY A 116 9.19 9.95 -0.09
C GLY A 116 9.09 10.95 -1.25
N TYR A 117 8.89 10.44 -2.45
CA TYR A 117 8.99 11.22 -3.69
C TYR A 117 7.68 11.86 -4.17
N ARG A 118 6.58 11.77 -3.41
CA ARG A 118 5.23 12.16 -3.87
C ARG A 118 4.73 13.39 -3.12
N GLN A 119 5.13 14.57 -3.59
CA GLN A 119 4.48 15.84 -3.24
C GLN A 119 3.20 16.05 -4.06
N TYR A 120 2.23 16.72 -3.45
CA TYR A 120 0.92 16.92 -4.06
C TYR A 120 1.00 17.76 -5.32
N SER A 121 0.49 17.20 -6.41
CA SER A 121 0.07 17.91 -7.60
C SER A 121 -1.17 17.22 -8.16
N GLU A 122 -1.97 17.92 -8.98
CA GLU A 122 -3.12 17.30 -9.65
C GLU A 122 -2.68 16.13 -10.56
N GLU A 123 -1.47 16.22 -11.16
CA GLU A 123 -0.88 15.14 -11.97
C GLU A 123 -0.47 13.93 -11.11
N SER A 124 0.22 14.17 -9.99
CA SER A 124 0.60 13.10 -9.05
C SER A 124 -0.63 12.39 -8.48
N ALA A 125 -1.66 13.15 -8.12
CA ALA A 125 -2.92 12.61 -7.62
C ALA A 125 -3.65 11.77 -8.68
N ALA A 126 -3.74 12.26 -9.91
CA ALA A 126 -4.35 11.51 -11.01
C ALA A 126 -3.57 10.21 -11.30
N LYS A 127 -2.24 10.23 -11.19
CA LYS A 127 -1.40 9.04 -11.36
C LYS A 127 -1.64 8.01 -10.26
N ASP A 128 -1.64 8.41 -8.99
CA ASP A 128 -1.93 7.53 -7.85
C ASP A 128 -3.32 6.88 -8.00
N ILE A 129 -4.33 7.68 -8.35
CA ILE A 129 -5.69 7.16 -8.58
C ILE A 129 -5.74 6.19 -9.76
N ALA A 130 -5.01 6.47 -10.85
CA ALA A 130 -4.93 5.54 -11.98
C ALA A 130 -4.24 4.22 -11.61
N GLU A 131 -3.16 4.26 -10.82
CA GLU A 131 -2.49 3.07 -10.29
C GLU A 131 -3.44 2.23 -9.41
N ILE A 132 -4.24 2.88 -8.56
CA ILE A 132 -5.26 2.19 -7.74
C ILE A 132 -6.36 1.60 -8.63
N LYS A 133 -6.85 2.36 -9.62
CA LYS A 133 -7.88 1.90 -10.56
C LYS A 133 -7.43 0.67 -11.34
N ASP A 134 -6.20 0.66 -11.85
CA ASP A 134 -5.62 -0.47 -12.60
C ASP A 134 -5.52 -1.74 -11.74
N LYS A 135 -5.11 -1.59 -10.47
CA LYS A 135 -5.08 -2.71 -9.50
C LYS A 135 -6.48 -3.30 -9.22
N LEU A 136 -7.51 -2.45 -9.27
CA LEU A 136 -8.89 -2.80 -8.92
C LEU A 136 -9.80 -3.00 -10.13
N GLU A 137 -9.25 -3.03 -11.35
CA GLU A 137 -10.02 -3.22 -12.57
C GLU A 137 -10.73 -4.58 -12.58
N SER A 138 -12.00 -4.57 -13.01
CA SER A 138 -12.80 -5.78 -13.21
C SER A 138 -13.42 -5.78 -14.61
N GLY A 139 -13.25 -6.89 -15.32
CA GLY A 139 -14.00 -7.18 -16.55
C GLY A 139 -15.36 -7.83 -16.27
N ILE A 140 -16.09 -8.17 -17.34
CA ILE A 140 -17.32 -8.98 -17.29
C ILE A 140 -17.04 -10.37 -17.87
N GLY A 141 -17.26 -11.40 -17.04
CA GLY A 141 -17.14 -12.80 -17.41
C GLY A 141 -18.48 -13.53 -17.45
N THR A 142 -18.46 -14.76 -17.95
CA THR A 142 -19.62 -15.66 -17.91
C THR A 142 -19.62 -16.44 -16.60
N TYR A 143 -20.78 -16.52 -15.95
CA TYR A 143 -20.95 -17.28 -14.71
C TYR A 143 -21.52 -18.65 -15.00
N SER A 144 -20.91 -19.68 -14.41
CA SER A 144 -21.45 -21.03 -14.39
C SER A 144 -22.55 -21.14 -13.32
N PHE A 145 -23.64 -21.81 -13.69
CA PHE A 145 -24.75 -22.06 -12.78
C PHE A 145 -25.29 -23.48 -12.92
N LYS A 146 -25.86 -23.99 -11.84
CA LYS A 146 -26.75 -25.16 -11.87
C LYS A 146 -28.16 -24.69 -12.14
N THR A 147 -28.90 -25.49 -12.90
CA THR A 147 -30.33 -25.26 -13.10
C THR A 147 -31.17 -26.32 -12.41
N SER A 148 -32.28 -25.90 -11.85
CA SER A 148 -33.35 -26.75 -11.34
C SER A 148 -34.71 -26.24 -11.81
N GLY A 149 -35.72 -27.10 -11.84
CA GLY A 149 -37.05 -26.76 -12.37
C GLY A 149 -37.22 -27.14 -13.84
N THR A 150 -38.16 -26.49 -14.52
CA THR A 150 -38.51 -26.75 -15.92
C THR A 150 -37.88 -25.71 -16.84
N LEU A 151 -36.67 -25.99 -17.31
CA LEU A 151 -36.08 -25.34 -18.49
C LEU A 151 -36.72 -25.93 -19.73
N SER A 152 -37.85 -25.40 -20.19
CA SER A 152 -38.28 -25.63 -21.58
C SER A 152 -37.61 -24.59 -22.47
N ASP A 153 -37.01 -25.02 -23.60
CA ASP A 153 -36.76 -24.26 -24.84
C ASP A 153 -36.25 -22.79 -24.73
N VAL A 154 -35.68 -22.40 -23.60
CA VAL A 154 -35.02 -21.11 -23.36
C VAL A 154 -33.59 -21.39 -22.98
N SER A 155 -32.66 -20.85 -23.76
CA SER A 155 -31.26 -20.81 -23.36
C SER A 155 -31.03 -19.53 -22.57
N VAL A 156 -30.47 -19.67 -21.37
CA VAL A 156 -30.09 -18.52 -20.54
C VAL A 156 -28.57 -18.52 -20.42
N SER A 157 -27.96 -17.35 -20.61
CA SER A 157 -26.58 -17.11 -20.20
C SER A 157 -26.55 -16.00 -19.15
N MET A 158 -25.61 -16.13 -18.23
CA MET A 158 -25.43 -15.20 -17.12
C MET A 158 -24.01 -14.66 -17.18
N LYS A 159 -23.87 -13.35 -17.07
CA LYS A 159 -22.59 -12.67 -16.96
C LYS A 159 -22.58 -11.77 -15.74
N GLY A 160 -21.40 -11.62 -15.15
CA GLY A 160 -21.14 -10.76 -14.01
C GLY A 160 -19.68 -10.33 -13.99
N PRO A 161 -19.27 -9.51 -13.02
CA PRO A 161 -17.88 -9.08 -12.92
C PRO A 161 -16.93 -10.26 -12.69
N ASP A 162 -15.72 -10.18 -13.25
CA ASP A 162 -14.69 -11.17 -12.95
C ASP A 162 -14.13 -11.01 -11.53
N LYS A 163 -14.19 -9.80 -10.97
CA LYS A 163 -13.74 -9.49 -9.61
C LYS A 163 -14.70 -8.52 -8.92
N ILE A 164 -15.02 -8.81 -7.65
CA ILE A 164 -15.82 -7.94 -6.79
C ILE A 164 -14.98 -7.63 -5.56
N TYR A 165 -14.49 -6.39 -5.44
CA TYR A 165 -13.67 -5.97 -4.30
C TYR A 165 -14.57 -5.42 -3.19
N GLY A 166 -14.62 -6.15 -2.07
CA GLY A 166 -15.34 -5.73 -0.88
C GLY A 166 -16.86 -5.69 -1.04
N PHE A 167 -17.51 -4.77 -0.32
CA PHE A 167 -18.98 -4.68 -0.19
C PHE A 167 -19.63 -3.95 -1.38
N SER A 168 -19.11 -4.20 -2.58
CA SER A 168 -19.42 -3.44 -3.78
C SER A 168 -20.74 -3.82 -4.44
N ALA A 169 -21.34 -2.82 -5.10
CA ALA A 169 -22.33 -3.02 -6.13
C ALA A 169 -21.67 -3.52 -7.42
N PHE A 170 -22.36 -4.36 -8.17
CA PHE A 170 -21.85 -4.96 -9.41
C PHE A 170 -22.96 -5.28 -10.42
N PRO A 171 -22.65 -5.29 -11.73
CA PRO A 171 -23.64 -5.57 -12.76
C PRO A 171 -23.81 -7.08 -12.96
N VAL A 172 -25.04 -7.51 -13.19
CA VAL A 172 -25.37 -8.87 -13.64
C VAL A 172 -26.19 -8.77 -14.92
N GLN A 173 -25.76 -9.47 -15.95
CA GLN A 173 -26.47 -9.55 -17.22
C GLN A 173 -27.02 -10.95 -17.42
N LEU A 174 -28.33 -11.04 -17.65
CA LEU A 174 -29.00 -12.24 -18.11
C LEU A 174 -29.37 -12.05 -19.57
N LYS A 175 -28.94 -13.00 -20.40
CA LYS A 175 -29.32 -13.06 -21.80
C LYS A 175 -30.18 -14.28 -22.02
N PHE A 176 -31.35 -14.05 -22.60
CA PHE A 176 -32.32 -15.07 -22.98
C PHE A 176 -32.29 -15.22 -24.49
N ASP A 177 -31.95 -16.42 -24.95
CA ASP A 177 -31.99 -16.80 -26.35
C ASP A 177 -33.18 -17.73 -26.58
N GLU A 178 -33.91 -17.46 -27.67
CA GLU A 178 -34.89 -18.37 -28.22
C GLU A 178 -34.21 -19.70 -28.61
N ALA A 179 -34.73 -20.82 -28.12
CA ALA A 179 -34.21 -22.16 -28.39
C ALA A 179 -35.35 -23.16 -28.65
N LEU A 180 -36.45 -22.70 -29.25
CA LEU A 180 -37.64 -23.52 -29.49
C LEU A 180 -37.38 -24.55 -30.57
N THR A 181 -38.01 -25.71 -30.40
CA THR A 181 -37.97 -26.82 -31.36
C THR A 181 -39.28 -26.92 -32.16
N GLY A 182 -40.09 -25.85 -32.16
CA GLY A 182 -41.42 -25.79 -32.78
C GLY A 182 -41.43 -25.15 -34.17
N SER A 183 -42.63 -24.88 -34.70
CA SER A 183 -42.80 -24.09 -35.94
C SER A 183 -42.62 -22.58 -35.69
N GLU A 184 -42.53 -21.77 -36.76
CA GLU A 184 -42.29 -20.32 -36.70
C GLU A 184 -43.28 -19.55 -35.79
N SER A 185 -44.51 -20.03 -35.59
CA SER A 185 -45.49 -19.45 -34.63
C SER A 185 -45.25 -19.79 -33.15
N SER A 186 -44.31 -20.67 -32.84
CA SER A 186 -43.95 -21.03 -31.47
C SER A 186 -43.27 -19.85 -30.79
N TYR A 187 -43.55 -19.65 -29.51
CA TYR A 187 -42.93 -18.57 -28.76
C TYR A 187 -42.77 -18.92 -27.28
N VAL A 188 -41.81 -18.26 -26.65
CA VAL A 188 -41.68 -18.22 -25.20
C VAL A 188 -42.18 -16.89 -24.68
N LYS A 189 -42.88 -16.92 -23.56
CA LYS A 189 -43.20 -15.75 -22.77
C LYS A 189 -42.49 -15.83 -21.42
N ILE A 190 -41.66 -14.84 -21.11
CA ILE A 190 -41.09 -14.62 -19.79
C ILE A 190 -41.99 -13.60 -19.09
N GLU A 191 -42.53 -13.96 -17.93
CA GLU A 191 -43.48 -13.12 -17.17
C GLU A 191 -42.81 -12.45 -15.97
N SER A 192 -41.84 -13.13 -15.35
CA SER A 192 -41.07 -12.57 -14.25
C SER A 192 -39.68 -13.16 -14.15
N VAL A 193 -38.71 -12.31 -13.78
CA VAL A 193 -37.35 -12.70 -13.42
C VAL A 193 -37.02 -12.12 -12.06
N LYS A 194 -36.76 -12.99 -11.11
CA LYS A 194 -36.39 -12.63 -9.73
C LYS A 194 -34.94 -12.99 -9.48
N ILE A 195 -34.17 -12.04 -8.96
CA ILE A 195 -32.74 -12.20 -8.69
C ILE A 195 -32.44 -11.83 -7.24
N TYR A 196 -31.59 -12.60 -6.58
CA TYR A 196 -31.14 -12.33 -5.21
C TYR A 196 -29.83 -13.06 -4.92
N LEU A 197 -29.17 -12.67 -3.84
CA LEU A 197 -27.97 -13.34 -3.35
C LEU A 197 -28.33 -14.22 -2.15
N VAL A 198 -27.62 -15.33 -1.99
CA VAL A 198 -27.71 -16.20 -0.81
C VAL A 198 -26.31 -16.34 -0.25
N ASP A 199 -26.10 -15.85 0.97
CA ASP A 199 -24.81 -16.01 1.64
C ASP A 199 -24.61 -17.45 2.17
N SER A 200 -23.41 -17.74 2.66
CA SER A 200 -23.04 -19.04 3.23
C SER A 200 -23.90 -19.47 4.44
N ASP A 201 -24.57 -18.52 5.12
CA ASP A 201 -25.52 -18.79 6.22
C ASP A 201 -26.95 -19.04 5.71
N GLY A 202 -27.21 -18.89 4.41
CA GLY A 202 -28.51 -19.06 3.78
C GLY A 202 -29.40 -17.81 3.84
N VAL A 203 -28.86 -16.65 4.23
CA VAL A 203 -29.60 -15.39 4.27
C VAL A 203 -29.72 -14.83 2.85
N LYS A 204 -30.93 -14.39 2.50
CA LYS A 204 -31.19 -13.74 1.22
C LYS A 204 -30.90 -12.25 1.28
N TRP A 205 -30.20 -11.74 0.28
CA TRP A 205 -29.83 -10.32 0.15
C TRP A 205 -30.26 -9.75 -1.20
N ASN A 206 -30.59 -8.45 -1.20
CA ASN A 206 -30.83 -7.64 -2.41
C ASN A 206 -31.82 -8.29 -3.40
N GLU A 207 -32.97 -8.75 -2.89
CA GLU A 207 -34.00 -9.38 -3.70
C GLU A 207 -34.68 -8.37 -4.63
N ARG A 208 -34.55 -8.58 -5.94
CA ARG A 208 -35.14 -7.77 -7.00
C ARG A 208 -36.02 -8.62 -7.89
N THR A 209 -37.09 -8.03 -8.43
CA THR A 209 -38.03 -8.73 -9.30
C THR A 209 -38.38 -7.84 -10.48
N TYR A 210 -38.02 -8.29 -11.67
CA TYR A 210 -38.47 -7.72 -12.92
C TYR A 210 -39.74 -8.46 -13.37
N SER A 211 -40.76 -7.72 -13.77
CA SER A 211 -42.02 -8.28 -14.28
C SER A 211 -42.40 -7.55 -15.55
N ASP A 212 -42.42 -8.28 -16.66
CA ASP A 212 -42.86 -7.79 -17.97
C ASP A 212 -43.33 -8.98 -18.81
N ASP A 213 -43.97 -8.71 -19.94
CA ASP A 213 -44.53 -9.70 -20.86
C ASP A 213 -43.59 -9.93 -22.08
N ILE A 214 -42.33 -10.31 -21.82
CA ILE A 214 -41.33 -10.49 -22.88
C ILE A 214 -41.70 -11.71 -23.71
N LYS A 215 -41.91 -11.51 -25.03
CA LYS A 215 -42.22 -12.58 -25.97
C LYS A 215 -41.03 -12.85 -26.90
N LEU A 216 -40.39 -14.00 -26.73
CA LEU A 216 -39.29 -14.47 -27.58
C LEU A 216 -39.79 -15.42 -28.66
N GLN A 217 -39.38 -15.20 -29.91
CA GLN A 217 -39.83 -15.95 -31.09
C GLN A 217 -38.82 -15.76 -32.24
N GLU A 218 -38.64 -16.79 -33.08
CA GLU A 218 -37.83 -16.73 -34.31
C GLU A 218 -38.36 -15.67 -35.30
N GLU A 219 -37.48 -14.86 -35.87
CA GLU A 219 -37.83 -13.89 -36.91
C GLU A 219 -38.16 -14.61 -38.22
N SER A 220 -39.32 -14.31 -38.78
CA SER A 220 -39.80 -14.93 -40.01
C SER A 220 -40.58 -13.95 -40.87
N ASN A 221 -40.96 -14.35 -42.09
CA ASN A 221 -41.78 -13.51 -42.96
C ASN A 221 -43.14 -13.17 -42.33
N ASP A 222 -43.68 -14.05 -41.48
CA ASP A 222 -44.95 -13.86 -40.78
C ASP A 222 -44.77 -13.06 -39.47
N TYR A 223 -43.56 -13.05 -38.91
CA TYR A 223 -43.19 -12.32 -37.69
C TYR A 223 -41.88 -11.53 -37.86
N PRO A 224 -41.87 -10.48 -38.70
CA PRO A 224 -40.64 -9.72 -39.00
C PRO A 224 -40.16 -8.82 -37.84
N ASP A 225 -41.00 -8.59 -36.82
CA ASP A 225 -40.67 -7.79 -35.64
C ASP A 225 -40.49 -8.68 -34.38
N ALA A 226 -40.22 -9.98 -34.57
CA ALA A 226 -40.01 -10.90 -33.46
C ALA A 226 -38.69 -10.60 -32.72
N ILE A 227 -38.65 -10.95 -31.44
CA ILE A 227 -37.48 -10.80 -30.59
C ILE A 227 -36.87 -12.18 -30.40
N GLU A 228 -35.71 -12.45 -31.01
CA GLU A 228 -35.01 -13.73 -30.84
C GLU A 228 -34.15 -13.74 -29.56
N GLU A 229 -33.67 -12.57 -29.17
CA GLU A 229 -32.75 -12.38 -28.05
C GLU A 229 -33.21 -11.20 -27.18
N TYR A 230 -33.19 -11.41 -25.86
CA TYR A 230 -33.45 -10.34 -24.91
C TYR A 230 -32.40 -10.32 -23.80
N ILE A 231 -31.90 -9.13 -23.49
CA ILE A 231 -30.90 -8.90 -22.45
C ILE A 231 -31.54 -8.12 -21.31
N LEU A 232 -31.45 -8.68 -20.11
CA LEU A 232 -31.90 -8.07 -18.87
C LEU A 232 -30.67 -7.81 -18.00
N ASN A 233 -30.45 -6.55 -17.59
CA ASN A 233 -29.36 -6.19 -16.70
C ASN A 233 -29.93 -5.85 -15.31
N PHE A 234 -29.19 -6.25 -14.27
CA PHE A 234 -29.48 -5.93 -12.88
C PHE A 234 -28.24 -5.35 -12.22
N THR A 235 -28.46 -4.40 -11.30
CA THR A 235 -27.43 -3.99 -10.35
C THR A 235 -27.63 -4.77 -9.06
N MET A 236 -26.63 -5.56 -8.68
CA MET A 236 -26.61 -6.32 -7.44
C MET A 236 -25.56 -5.73 -6.50
N LYS A 237 -25.54 -6.16 -5.23
CA LYS A 237 -24.51 -5.74 -4.27
C LYS A 237 -24.12 -6.89 -3.37
N ALA A 238 -22.84 -7.04 -3.07
CA ALA A 238 -22.35 -8.05 -2.14
C ALA A 238 -23.08 -7.96 -0.77
N PRO A 239 -23.28 -9.08 -0.06
CA PRO A 239 -23.89 -9.09 1.28
C PRO A 239 -23.15 -8.15 2.23
N ASP A 240 -23.87 -7.19 2.80
CA ASP A 240 -23.27 -6.13 3.62
C ASP A 240 -24.06 -5.95 4.94
N PRO A 241 -23.64 -6.63 6.02
CA PRO A 241 -24.22 -6.41 7.34
C PRO A 241 -23.71 -5.11 8.01
N TYR A 242 -22.69 -4.45 7.44
CA TYR A 242 -22.00 -3.31 8.02
C TYR A 242 -22.55 -1.96 7.56
N ILE A 243 -23.34 -1.90 6.49
CA ILE A 243 -23.86 -0.63 5.94
C ILE A 243 -24.55 0.26 6.98
N GLY A 244 -25.32 -0.33 7.90
CA GLY A 244 -25.98 0.42 8.98
C GLY A 244 -24.97 1.02 9.97
N LYS A 245 -23.89 0.30 10.25
CA LYS A 245 -22.77 0.78 11.08
C LYS A 245 -22.04 1.90 10.36
N ALA A 246 -21.66 1.72 9.09
CA ALA A 246 -21.00 2.77 8.29
C ALA A 246 -21.85 4.06 8.22
N LYS A 247 -23.15 3.95 7.92
CA LYS A 247 -24.07 5.11 7.90
C LYS A 247 -24.11 5.86 9.23
N SER A 248 -24.06 5.13 10.35
CA SER A 248 -24.03 5.75 11.69
C SER A 248 -22.75 6.54 11.95
N GLN A 249 -21.62 6.18 11.34
CA GLN A 249 -20.35 6.88 11.51
C GLN A 249 -20.31 8.22 10.76
N VAL A 250 -21.09 8.39 9.70
CA VAL A 250 -21.25 9.68 9.02
C VAL A 250 -22.29 10.56 9.71
N THR A 251 -23.39 9.97 10.20
CA THR A 251 -24.58 10.72 10.63
C THR A 251 -24.69 10.94 12.15
N ASN A 252 -24.10 10.07 12.98
CA ASN A 252 -24.18 10.14 14.44
C ASN A 252 -22.83 10.49 15.09
N ALA A 253 -22.71 10.38 16.41
CA ALA A 253 -21.39 10.40 17.05
C ALA A 253 -20.60 9.16 16.60
N PRO A 254 -19.39 9.33 16.02
CA PRO A 254 -18.57 8.23 15.56
C PRO A 254 -17.99 7.47 16.75
N ASP A 255 -17.79 6.17 16.56
CA ASP A 255 -17.33 5.21 17.53
C ASP A 255 -16.10 4.49 16.98
N ARG A 256 -15.00 4.52 17.73
CA ARG A 256 -13.72 3.94 17.32
C ARG A 256 -13.82 2.44 17.06
N GLU A 257 -14.53 1.69 17.90
CA GLU A 257 -14.66 0.24 17.75
C GLU A 257 -15.37 -0.10 16.44
N ILE A 258 -16.38 0.69 16.09
CA ILE A 258 -17.09 0.53 14.81
C ILE A 258 -16.19 0.88 13.63
N LEU A 259 -15.39 1.96 13.70
CA LEU A 259 -14.46 2.33 12.63
C LEU A 259 -13.38 1.25 12.40
N GLN A 260 -12.84 0.69 13.47
CA GLN A 260 -11.89 -0.43 13.42
C GLN A 260 -12.53 -1.74 12.94
N GLU A 261 -13.81 -1.97 13.24
CA GLU A 261 -14.55 -3.08 12.67
C GLU A 261 -14.74 -2.90 11.15
N LEU A 262 -15.04 -1.68 10.69
CA LEU A 262 -15.21 -1.36 9.28
C LEU A 262 -13.92 -1.50 8.48
N ILE A 263 -12.77 -1.03 8.99
CA ILE A 263 -11.50 -1.14 8.26
C ILE A 263 -11.09 -2.62 8.06
N ASN A 264 -11.49 -3.51 8.98
CA ASN A 264 -11.17 -4.94 8.96
C ASN A 264 -12.34 -5.83 8.49
N ALA A 265 -13.42 -5.24 7.94
CA ALA A 265 -14.60 -5.98 7.56
C ALA A 265 -14.35 -6.88 6.34
N GLU A 266 -14.89 -8.11 6.38
CA GLU A 266 -14.80 -9.10 5.31
C GLU A 266 -16.18 -9.46 4.75
N VAL A 267 -16.22 -9.69 3.44
CA VAL A 267 -17.42 -10.11 2.72
C VAL A 267 -17.61 -11.62 2.90
N LYS A 268 -18.83 -12.04 3.21
CA LYS A 268 -19.16 -13.47 3.26
C LYS A 268 -19.27 -14.03 1.84
N GLU A 269 -18.85 -15.29 1.68
CA GLU A 269 -19.14 -16.06 0.46
C GLU A 269 -20.65 -16.05 0.16
N PHE A 270 -20.99 -15.94 -1.12
CA PHE A 270 -22.37 -15.94 -1.58
C PHE A 270 -22.52 -16.57 -2.97
N GLU A 271 -23.75 -16.97 -3.29
CA GLU A 271 -24.15 -17.33 -4.64
C GLU A 271 -25.30 -16.44 -5.11
N LEU A 272 -25.31 -16.16 -6.41
CA LEU A 272 -26.41 -15.51 -7.08
C LEU A 272 -27.47 -16.54 -7.46
N VAL A 273 -28.72 -16.20 -7.20
CA VAL A 273 -29.88 -17.02 -7.51
C VAL A 273 -30.83 -16.24 -8.41
N VAL A 274 -31.26 -16.88 -9.50
CA VAL A 274 -32.26 -16.32 -10.41
C VAL A 274 -33.42 -17.30 -10.53
N GLU A 275 -34.64 -16.82 -10.34
CA GLU A 275 -35.89 -17.53 -10.52
C GLU A 275 -36.64 -16.91 -11.71
N ILE A 276 -37.02 -17.73 -12.69
CA ILE A 276 -37.62 -17.33 -13.97
C ILE A 276 -38.97 -18.03 -14.10
N ASP A 277 -40.01 -17.22 -14.24
CA ASP A 277 -41.39 -17.67 -14.41
C ASP A 277 -41.94 -17.26 -15.78
N GLY A 278 -42.68 -18.17 -16.42
CA GLY A 278 -43.33 -17.91 -17.70
C GLY A 278 -43.94 -19.16 -18.35
N TYR A 279 -44.08 -19.15 -19.67
CA TYR A 279 -44.53 -20.32 -20.42
C TYR A 279 -44.05 -20.32 -21.89
N ALA A 280 -43.87 -21.51 -22.46
CA ALA A 280 -43.68 -21.72 -23.89
C ALA A 280 -44.99 -22.20 -24.54
N LYS A 281 -45.37 -21.62 -25.68
CA LYS A 281 -46.44 -22.15 -26.54
C LYS A 281 -45.84 -22.72 -27.81
N LEU A 282 -46.11 -24.01 -28.02
CA LEU A 282 -45.57 -24.75 -29.16
C LEU A 282 -46.64 -25.01 -30.19
N TYR A 283 -46.27 -24.77 -31.45
CA TYR A 283 -47.05 -25.07 -32.63
C TYR A 283 -46.26 -26.10 -33.46
N LYS A 284 -47.00 -26.96 -34.16
CA LYS A 284 -46.44 -27.96 -35.08
C LYS A 284 -46.88 -27.64 -36.49
N GLU A 285 -45.98 -27.81 -37.45
CA GLU A 285 -46.35 -27.81 -38.85
C GLU A 285 -47.08 -29.11 -39.21
N GLU A 286 -48.26 -28.97 -39.78
CA GLU A 286 -48.99 -30.05 -40.40
C GLU A 286 -49.11 -29.81 -41.90
N SER A 287 -49.04 -30.88 -42.68
CA SER A 287 -49.20 -30.83 -44.14
C SER A 287 -50.27 -31.80 -44.60
N GLY A 288 -51.13 -31.34 -45.52
CA GLY A 288 -52.19 -32.16 -46.07
C GLY A 288 -53.00 -31.44 -47.14
N TYR A 289 -53.97 -32.15 -47.72
CA TYR A 289 -54.89 -31.57 -48.70
C TYR A 289 -55.95 -30.72 -47.99
N LYS A 290 -56.01 -29.43 -48.32
CA LYS A 290 -57.07 -28.50 -47.89
C LYS A 290 -57.73 -27.85 -49.10
N LEU A 291 -59.03 -27.61 -49.00
CA LEU A 291 -59.77 -26.88 -50.03
C LEU A 291 -59.27 -25.44 -50.13
N ASP A 292 -58.81 -25.04 -51.31
CA ASP A 292 -58.44 -23.67 -51.57
C ASP A 292 -59.68 -22.79 -51.77
N PRO A 293 -59.90 -21.74 -50.96
CA PRO A 293 -61.09 -20.90 -51.06
C PRO A 293 -61.13 -20.04 -52.35
N ILE A 294 -60.01 -19.88 -53.05
CA ILE A 294 -59.92 -19.10 -54.30
C ILE A 294 -60.16 -20.00 -55.52
N THR A 295 -59.60 -21.22 -55.53
CA THR A 295 -59.68 -22.12 -56.71
C THR A 295 -60.73 -23.22 -56.58
N GLY A 296 -61.23 -23.50 -55.37
CA GLY A 296 -62.23 -24.54 -55.11
C GLY A 296 -61.71 -25.98 -55.27
N LEU A 297 -60.38 -26.16 -55.33
CA LEU A 297 -59.72 -27.47 -55.45
C LEU A 297 -59.00 -27.84 -54.15
N GLU A 298 -58.90 -29.14 -53.87
CA GLU A 298 -58.01 -29.64 -52.82
C GLU A 298 -56.56 -29.46 -53.27
N VAL A 299 -55.81 -28.66 -52.52
CA VAL A 299 -54.40 -28.39 -52.75
C VAL A 299 -53.62 -28.80 -51.53
N TRP A 300 -52.41 -29.32 -51.75
CA TRP A 300 -51.48 -29.60 -50.67
C TRP A 300 -51.05 -28.27 -50.02
N LYS A 301 -51.29 -28.14 -48.72
CA LYS A 301 -50.95 -26.96 -47.93
C LYS A 301 -50.30 -27.38 -46.63
N THR A 302 -49.34 -26.58 -46.19
CA THR A 302 -48.82 -26.60 -44.82
C THR A 302 -49.60 -25.60 -43.98
N TRP A 303 -49.89 -25.93 -42.73
CA TRP A 303 -50.46 -25.00 -41.75
C TRP A 303 -49.91 -25.34 -40.37
N GLU A 304 -49.97 -24.39 -39.45
CA GLU A 304 -49.58 -24.61 -38.07
C GLU A 304 -50.80 -24.96 -37.22
N GLU A 305 -50.65 -25.93 -36.32
CA GLU A 305 -51.64 -26.26 -35.30
C GLU A 305 -51.00 -26.13 -33.92
N TYR A 306 -51.75 -25.58 -32.96
CA TYR A 306 -51.34 -25.54 -31.56
C TYR A 306 -51.14 -26.97 -31.03
N ASP A 307 -49.97 -27.23 -30.46
CA ASP A 307 -49.65 -28.51 -29.83
C ASP A 307 -49.93 -28.46 -28.32
N LYS A 308 -49.18 -27.62 -27.60
CA LYS A 308 -49.22 -27.56 -26.12
C LYS A 308 -48.62 -26.27 -25.56
N THR A 309 -48.88 -26.05 -24.27
CA THR A 309 -48.23 -25.01 -23.45
C THR A 309 -47.39 -25.70 -22.38
N ILE A 310 -46.16 -25.23 -22.18
CA ILE A 310 -45.24 -25.72 -21.15
C ILE A 310 -44.97 -24.57 -20.19
N THR A 311 -45.18 -24.78 -18.89
CA THR A 311 -44.83 -23.77 -17.87
C THR A 311 -43.33 -23.73 -17.66
N ILE A 312 -42.79 -22.52 -17.59
CA ILE A 312 -41.40 -22.24 -17.20
C ILE A 312 -41.44 -21.84 -15.73
N ASP A 313 -40.75 -22.62 -14.91
CA ASP A 313 -40.47 -22.38 -13.49
C ASP A 313 -39.04 -22.88 -13.30
N THR A 314 -38.08 -21.97 -13.52
CA THR A 314 -36.66 -22.29 -13.60
C THR A 314 -35.90 -21.53 -12.53
N LYS A 315 -35.05 -22.25 -11.81
CA LYS A 315 -34.13 -21.68 -10.83
C LYS A 315 -32.69 -21.93 -11.22
N LEU A 316 -31.95 -20.84 -11.46
CA LEU A 316 -30.52 -20.82 -11.69
C LEU A 316 -29.82 -20.47 -10.38
N THR A 317 -28.72 -21.13 -10.08
CA THR A 317 -27.86 -20.79 -8.94
C THR A 317 -26.42 -20.90 -9.39
N THR A 318 -25.66 -19.82 -9.23
CA THR A 318 -24.24 -19.82 -9.57
C THR A 318 -23.47 -20.86 -8.75
N LEU A 319 -22.29 -21.23 -9.26
CA LEU A 319 -21.40 -22.21 -8.62
C LEU A 319 -20.05 -21.60 -8.18
N GLU A 320 -19.79 -20.37 -8.63
CA GLU A 320 -18.48 -19.72 -8.57
C GLU A 320 -18.58 -18.23 -8.23
N ALA A 321 -19.76 -17.71 -7.87
CA ALA A 321 -19.88 -16.27 -7.61
C ALA A 321 -19.03 -15.85 -6.39
N TRP A 322 -18.88 -16.74 -5.41
CA TRP A 322 -18.00 -16.54 -4.27
C TRP A 322 -16.51 -16.47 -4.65
N ASP A 323 -16.08 -17.18 -5.69
CA ASP A 323 -14.69 -17.20 -6.17
C ASP A 323 -14.31 -15.89 -6.88
N ARG A 324 -15.31 -15.07 -7.22
CA ARG A 324 -15.10 -13.73 -7.79
C ARG A 324 -14.96 -12.65 -6.70
N ILE A 325 -15.14 -13.00 -5.42
CA ILE A 325 -15.00 -12.05 -4.31
C ILE A 325 -13.52 -11.87 -3.98
N HIS A 326 -13.09 -10.62 -3.98
CA HIS A 326 -11.77 -10.22 -3.52
C HIS A 326 -11.89 -9.31 -2.30
N ASN A 327 -10.80 -9.26 -1.52
CA ASN A 327 -10.75 -8.41 -0.35
C ASN A 327 -11.00 -6.95 -0.73
N GLY A 328 -11.92 -6.28 -0.03
CA GLY A 328 -12.16 -4.85 -0.20
C GLY A 328 -11.00 -4.00 0.30
N VAL A 329 -10.17 -4.56 1.18
CA VAL A 329 -9.01 -3.87 1.74
C VAL A 329 -7.94 -3.68 0.68
N TYR A 330 -7.58 -2.42 0.41
CA TYR A 330 -6.36 -2.10 -0.33
C TYR A 330 -5.46 -1.18 0.49
N TYR A 331 -4.16 -1.33 0.27
CA TYR A 331 -3.12 -0.48 0.83
C TYR A 331 -2.50 0.33 -0.30
N VAL A 332 -2.32 1.63 -0.06
CA VAL A 332 -1.55 2.50 -0.96
C VAL A 332 -0.33 2.97 -0.20
N ASP A 333 0.84 2.81 -0.81
CA ASP A 333 2.12 3.15 -0.20
C ASP A 333 2.35 4.66 -0.13
N GLY A 334 3.18 5.18 0.77
CA GLY A 334 3.42 6.62 0.93
C GLY A 334 4.23 6.94 2.18
N ALA A 335 4.21 8.20 2.60
CA ALA A 335 4.79 8.59 3.89
C ALA A 335 4.03 7.95 5.06
N ASP A 336 4.74 7.64 6.13
CA ASP A 336 4.21 7.03 7.36
C ASP A 336 4.41 7.99 8.55
N GLY A 337 3.53 7.90 9.54
CA GLY A 337 3.66 8.61 10.81
C GLY A 337 3.50 10.13 10.67
N SER A 338 4.56 10.85 11.00
CA SER A 338 4.71 12.30 10.81
C SER A 338 6.17 12.57 10.55
N LEU A 339 6.48 13.58 9.73
CA LEU A 339 7.85 14.09 9.64
C LEU A 339 8.29 14.81 10.93
N PRO A 340 9.62 14.99 11.12
CA PRO A 340 10.21 15.76 12.21
C PRO A 340 9.59 17.15 12.36
N THR A 341 9.42 17.64 13.60
CA THR A 341 8.76 18.94 13.87
C THR A 341 9.50 20.15 13.29
N LYS A 342 10.79 20.00 12.92
CA LYS A 342 11.52 21.03 12.18
C LYS A 342 10.87 21.38 10.84
N PHE A 343 10.17 20.43 10.22
CA PHE A 343 9.46 20.63 8.95
C PHE A 343 8.03 21.18 9.13
N VAL A 344 7.66 21.70 10.30
CA VAL A 344 6.29 22.19 10.57
C VAL A 344 5.87 23.34 9.64
N ASN A 345 6.83 24.06 9.08
CA ASN A 345 6.59 25.15 8.12
C ASN A 345 6.44 24.65 6.67
N GLU A 346 6.60 23.35 6.41
CA GLU A 346 6.37 22.76 5.10
C GLU A 346 4.87 22.68 4.79
N VAL A 347 4.44 23.48 3.81
CA VAL A 347 3.02 23.66 3.49
C VAL A 347 2.51 22.72 2.41
N THR A 348 3.40 22.08 1.64
CA THR A 348 3.02 21.22 0.51
C THR A 348 2.58 19.85 1.04
N PRO A 349 1.33 19.42 0.79
CA PRO A 349 0.89 18.09 1.20
C PRO A 349 1.68 16.98 0.50
N ILE A 350 1.91 15.89 1.20
CA ILE A 350 2.56 14.68 0.70
C ILE A 350 1.59 13.50 0.74
N ALA A 351 1.85 12.49 -0.09
CA ALA A 351 1.00 11.30 -0.13
C ALA A 351 1.27 10.44 1.11
N TYR A 352 0.23 10.14 1.88
CA TYR A 352 0.35 9.27 3.04
C TYR A 352 -0.05 7.86 2.69
N SER A 353 0.68 6.90 3.24
CA SER A 353 0.26 5.52 3.22
C SER A 353 -1.13 5.39 3.89
N SER A 354 -1.98 4.53 3.35
CA SER A 354 -3.35 4.44 3.84
C SER A 354 -3.95 3.07 3.61
N TYR A 355 -4.73 2.62 4.58
CA TYR A 355 -5.66 1.51 4.45
C TYR A 355 -7.00 2.05 3.98
N ALA A 356 -7.62 1.35 3.03
CA ALA A 356 -8.98 1.61 2.62
C ALA A 356 -9.78 0.32 2.56
N ASN A 357 -11.06 0.36 2.92
CA ASN A 357 -11.97 -0.78 2.83
C ASN A 357 -13.41 -0.31 2.51
N GLY A 358 -14.29 -1.24 2.17
CA GLY A 358 -15.68 -0.99 1.80
C GLY A 358 -15.99 -1.49 0.40
N ALA A 359 -16.68 -0.67 -0.40
CA ALA A 359 -17.09 -0.95 -1.76
C ALA A 359 -16.04 -0.47 -2.77
N THR A 360 -14.85 -1.07 -2.74
CA THR A 360 -13.68 -0.56 -3.45
C THR A 360 -13.66 -0.83 -4.96
N SER A 361 -14.58 -1.68 -5.48
CA SER A 361 -14.91 -1.68 -6.92
C SER A 361 -15.72 -0.47 -7.35
N ASN A 362 -16.38 0.25 -6.43
CA ASN A 362 -17.22 1.41 -6.77
C ASN A 362 -16.60 2.74 -6.38
N ILE A 363 -15.86 2.81 -5.27
CA ILE A 363 -15.24 4.04 -4.78
C ILE A 363 -13.82 3.76 -4.38
N ILE A 364 -12.89 4.53 -4.93
CA ILE A 364 -11.48 4.53 -4.54
C ILE A 364 -11.08 5.91 -4.07
N GLY A 365 -10.07 5.96 -3.22
CA GLY A 365 -9.52 7.21 -2.76
C GLY A 365 -8.10 7.12 -2.23
N ARG A 366 -7.52 8.31 -2.05
CA ARG A 366 -6.15 8.54 -1.63
C ARG A 366 -6.08 9.75 -0.69
N CYS A 367 -5.24 9.64 0.34
CA CYS A 367 -5.00 10.71 1.30
C CYS A 367 -3.68 11.42 1.02
N TRP A 368 -3.75 12.75 0.94
CA TRP A 368 -2.60 13.65 0.98
C TRP A 368 -2.74 14.54 2.20
N ALA A 369 -1.66 14.80 2.92
CA ALA A 369 -1.72 15.63 4.12
C ALA A 369 -0.44 16.43 4.34
N SER A 370 -0.51 17.45 5.19
CA SER A 370 0.67 18.18 5.66
C SER A 370 1.74 17.20 6.17
N PRO A 371 3.04 17.41 5.89
CA PRO A 371 4.07 16.46 6.28
C PRO A 371 4.22 16.26 7.80
N VAL A 372 3.88 17.28 8.59
CA VAL A 372 4.03 17.25 10.05
C VAL A 372 2.66 17.23 10.73
N HIS A 373 2.51 16.30 11.68
CA HIS A 373 1.36 16.14 12.54
C HIS A 373 1.81 16.16 13.98
N CYS A 374 1.67 17.28 14.69
CA CYS A 374 2.08 17.38 16.08
C CYS A 374 0.97 17.91 17.00
N TYR A 375 1.07 17.62 18.30
CA TYR A 375 0.08 18.08 19.26
C TYR A 375 -0.07 19.61 19.28
N ASN A 376 -1.31 20.07 19.53
CA ASN A 376 -1.69 21.48 19.54
C ASN A 376 -1.44 22.22 18.22
N SER A 377 -1.43 21.49 17.10
CA SER A 377 -1.35 22.03 15.74
C SER A 377 -2.58 21.67 14.90
N SER A 378 -2.58 22.15 13.66
CA SER A 378 -3.55 21.80 12.62
C SER A 378 -2.82 21.25 11.42
N ALA A 379 -3.30 20.16 10.84
CA ALA A 379 -2.80 19.62 9.59
C ALA A 379 -3.82 19.80 8.46
N GLN A 380 -3.33 20.19 7.29
CA GLN A 380 -4.15 20.21 6.09
C GLN A 380 -4.25 18.79 5.54
N TYR A 381 -5.46 18.40 5.15
CA TYR A 381 -5.76 17.15 4.48
C TYR A 381 -6.38 17.44 3.12
N LYS A 382 -5.99 16.67 2.12
CA LYS A 382 -6.61 16.60 0.80
C LYS A 382 -6.94 15.14 0.50
N PHE A 383 -8.22 14.80 0.63
CA PHE A 383 -8.73 13.49 0.24
C PHE A 383 -9.22 13.57 -1.20
N ILE A 384 -8.69 12.70 -2.05
CA ILE A 384 -9.09 12.55 -3.45
C ILE A 384 -9.88 11.27 -3.56
N LEU A 385 -11.10 11.34 -4.08
CA LEU A 385 -11.97 10.19 -4.29
C LEU A 385 -12.55 10.19 -5.69
N VAL A 386 -12.72 8.98 -6.22
CA VAL A 386 -13.27 8.75 -7.56
C VAL A 386 -14.28 7.61 -7.48
N GLY A 387 -15.49 7.88 -7.95
CA GLY A 387 -16.47 6.85 -8.24
C GLY A 387 -16.07 6.10 -9.52
N GLN A 388 -16.34 4.81 -9.56
CA GLN A 388 -16.03 3.92 -10.69
C GLN A 388 -17.32 3.40 -11.35
N PRO A 389 -18.14 4.27 -11.98
CA PRO A 389 -19.34 3.83 -12.69
C PRO A 389 -19.01 2.89 -13.87
N GLU A 390 -17.79 2.98 -14.42
CA GLU A 390 -17.30 2.09 -15.49
C GLU A 390 -17.29 0.60 -15.06
N ASN A 391 -17.06 0.30 -13.78
CA ASN A 391 -17.11 -1.07 -13.26
C ASN A 391 -18.54 -1.63 -13.17
N LEU A 392 -19.55 -0.79 -13.42
CA LEU A 392 -20.96 -1.16 -13.45
C LEU A 392 -21.50 -1.24 -14.88
N GLU A 393 -20.67 -1.00 -15.90
CA GLU A 393 -21.05 -1.26 -17.29
C GLU A 393 -21.54 -2.72 -17.47
N PRO A 394 -22.53 -2.96 -18.34
CA PRO A 394 -23.20 -2.00 -19.23
C PRO A 394 -24.37 -1.25 -18.56
N VAL A 395 -24.54 -1.33 -17.24
CA VAL A 395 -25.60 -0.60 -16.53
C VAL A 395 -25.14 0.83 -16.27
N PRO A 396 -25.78 1.85 -16.87
CA PRO A 396 -25.47 3.24 -16.53
C PRO A 396 -25.93 3.49 -15.09
N VAL A 397 -25.05 4.05 -14.27
CA VAL A 397 -25.37 4.40 -12.89
C VAL A 397 -24.92 5.82 -12.55
N THR A 398 -25.54 6.40 -11.53
CA THR A 398 -25.04 7.57 -10.81
C THR A 398 -24.62 7.15 -9.40
N ILE A 399 -23.65 7.89 -8.84
CA ILE A 399 -23.16 7.66 -7.48
C ILE A 399 -23.25 8.99 -6.74
N GLU A 400 -24.22 9.10 -5.82
CA GLU A 400 -24.42 10.28 -4.98
C GLU A 400 -23.94 10.03 -3.55
N ASP A 401 -23.22 10.96 -2.93
CA ASP A 401 -22.57 10.73 -1.62
C ASP A 401 -22.85 11.74 -0.51
N ASP A 402 -22.55 11.27 0.71
CA ASP A 402 -22.19 12.08 1.88
C ASP A 402 -20.86 11.56 2.46
N TYR A 403 -19.97 12.46 2.88
CA TYR A 403 -18.70 12.13 3.52
C TYR A 403 -18.51 12.78 4.88
N ARG A 404 -17.58 12.21 5.66
CA ARG A 404 -17.06 12.79 6.90
C ARG A 404 -15.56 12.52 7.03
N ALA A 405 -14.76 13.58 7.03
CA ALA A 405 -13.38 13.54 7.53
C ALA A 405 -13.41 13.78 9.04
N LEU A 406 -12.70 12.97 9.83
CA LEU A 406 -12.70 13.14 11.28
C LEU A 406 -11.38 12.72 11.92
N VAL A 407 -11.10 13.34 13.05
CA VAL A 407 -10.01 12.98 13.97
C VAL A 407 -10.63 12.60 15.30
N LEU A 408 -10.36 11.37 15.73
CA LEU A 408 -10.66 10.90 17.08
C LEU A 408 -9.49 11.18 18.01
N LYS A 409 -9.80 11.73 19.17
CA LYS A 409 -8.91 11.88 20.32
C LYS A 409 -9.11 10.70 21.26
N LEU A 410 -8.04 9.95 21.47
CA LEU A 410 -8.00 8.83 22.39
C LEU A 410 -7.60 9.32 23.77
N ARG A 411 -8.38 8.92 24.77
CA ARG A 411 -8.18 9.33 26.16
C ARG A 411 -7.56 8.21 26.99
N ASP A 412 -6.95 8.59 28.11
CA ASP A 412 -6.39 7.71 29.15
C ASP A 412 -7.41 6.70 29.73
N ASP A 413 -8.68 7.08 29.78
CA ASP A 413 -9.81 6.23 30.20
C ASP A 413 -10.29 5.23 29.11
N GLY A 414 -9.63 5.21 27.95
CA GLY A 414 -9.97 4.37 26.80
C GLY A 414 -11.11 4.91 25.93
N VAL A 415 -11.69 6.06 26.26
CA VAL A 415 -12.80 6.64 25.50
C VAL A 415 -12.25 7.46 24.32
N ALA A 416 -12.74 7.16 23.12
CA ALA A 416 -12.50 7.98 21.94
C ALA A 416 -13.54 9.11 21.82
N THR A 417 -13.10 10.33 21.53
CA THR A 417 -13.98 11.50 21.33
C THR A 417 -13.59 12.25 20.06
N ILE A 418 -14.54 12.95 19.42
CA ILE A 418 -14.21 13.76 18.24
C ILE A 418 -13.34 14.95 18.67
N ALA A 419 -12.17 15.11 18.05
CA ALA A 419 -11.36 16.32 18.18
C ALA A 419 -11.64 17.34 17.08
N SER A 420 -11.77 16.87 15.85
CA SER A 420 -12.01 17.72 14.69
C SER A 420 -12.76 16.93 13.63
N GLU A 421 -13.62 17.59 12.87
CA GLU A 421 -14.36 16.94 11.80
C GLU A 421 -14.76 17.91 10.69
N THR A 422 -15.03 17.34 9.51
CA THR A 422 -15.56 18.04 8.36
C THR A 422 -16.51 17.12 7.61
N PRO A 423 -17.83 17.25 7.84
CA PRO A 423 -18.83 16.61 7.00
C PRO A 423 -19.00 17.37 5.68
N GLY A 424 -19.46 16.68 4.64
CA GLY A 424 -19.79 17.29 3.35
C GLY A 424 -20.35 16.26 2.37
N ASN A 425 -20.43 16.63 1.10
CA ASN A 425 -20.80 15.74 0.00
C ASN A 425 -20.12 16.19 -1.30
N PHE A 426 -19.84 15.26 -2.21
CA PHE A 426 -19.38 15.60 -3.57
C PHE A 426 -20.54 15.70 -4.58
N HIS A 427 -21.75 15.32 -4.17
CA HIS A 427 -22.90 15.14 -5.04
C HIS A 427 -22.59 14.04 -6.06
N ASP A 428 -22.23 14.36 -7.31
CA ASP A 428 -21.92 13.35 -8.33
C ASP A 428 -20.44 12.91 -8.27
N MET A 429 -20.21 11.64 -7.97
CA MET A 429 -18.87 11.03 -7.88
C MET A 429 -18.26 10.58 -9.22
N ALA A 430 -18.93 10.80 -10.36
CA ALA A 430 -18.42 10.42 -11.68
C ALA A 430 -17.22 11.28 -12.16
N VAL A 431 -17.00 12.44 -11.54
CA VAL A 431 -15.86 13.32 -11.82
C VAL A 431 -14.84 13.22 -10.68
N HIS A 432 -13.56 13.39 -10.99
CA HIS A 432 -12.49 13.42 -9.98
C HIS A 432 -12.79 14.46 -8.90
N ASN A 433 -13.09 13.99 -7.69
CA ASN A 433 -13.58 14.81 -6.59
C ASN A 433 -12.55 14.86 -5.46
N GLY A 434 -12.17 16.09 -5.09
CA GLY A 434 -11.21 16.33 -4.02
C GLY A 434 -11.78 17.24 -2.95
N VAL A 435 -11.63 16.87 -1.68
CA VAL A 435 -11.92 17.75 -0.54
C VAL A 435 -10.62 18.14 0.13
N THR A 436 -10.42 19.44 0.30
CA THR A 436 -9.37 19.99 1.16
C THR A 436 -9.99 20.46 2.46
N THR A 437 -9.49 19.96 3.59
CA THR A 437 -9.91 20.39 4.93
C THR A 437 -8.72 20.57 5.86
N SER A 438 -8.94 21.22 7.00
CA SER A 438 -7.95 21.33 8.08
C SER A 438 -8.50 20.62 9.32
N LEU A 439 -7.72 19.68 9.85
CA LEU A 439 -8.06 18.90 11.03
C LEU A 439 -7.09 19.24 12.17
N ASN A 440 -7.61 19.33 13.39
CA ASN A 440 -6.88 19.87 14.55
C ASN A 440 -6.56 18.79 15.59
N TYR A 441 -5.38 18.89 16.20
CA TYR A 441 -4.88 17.98 17.24
C TYR A 441 -4.79 18.65 18.60
N LEU A 442 -5.90 19.23 19.06
CA LEU A 442 -5.93 19.93 20.36
C LEU A 442 -5.81 18.93 21.52
N LYS A 443 -4.70 19.00 22.24
CA LYS A 443 -4.35 18.12 23.37
C LYS A 443 -4.95 18.69 24.66
N ASP A 444 -5.44 17.81 25.52
CA ASP A 444 -5.70 18.08 26.94
C ASP A 444 -4.95 17.07 27.82
N ASP A 445 -5.00 17.26 29.15
CA ASP A 445 -4.26 16.44 30.12
C ASP A 445 -4.62 14.94 30.08
N SER A 446 -5.76 14.57 29.46
CA SER A 446 -6.22 13.18 29.32
C SER A 446 -5.98 12.59 27.93
N THR A 447 -5.30 13.32 27.03
CA THR A 447 -5.12 12.92 25.64
C THR A 447 -3.88 12.07 25.46
N GLU A 448 -4.06 10.86 24.95
CA GLU A 448 -3.01 9.86 24.73
C GLU A 448 -2.58 9.79 23.25
N ALA A 449 -3.53 9.89 22.31
CA ALA A 449 -3.25 9.82 20.89
C ALA A 449 -4.40 10.37 20.04
N PHE A 450 -4.18 10.43 18.73
CA PHE A 450 -5.22 10.74 17.75
C PHE A 450 -5.25 9.68 16.65
N GLU A 451 -6.44 9.42 16.09
CA GLU A 451 -6.63 8.60 14.89
C GLU A 451 -7.44 9.40 13.87
N THR A 452 -7.05 9.37 12.60
CA THR A 452 -7.73 10.08 11.52
C THR A 452 -8.45 9.08 10.61
N TYR A 453 -9.69 9.40 10.24
CA TYR A 453 -10.50 8.60 9.33
C TYR A 453 -11.21 9.49 8.31
N PHE A 454 -11.44 8.93 7.13
CA PHE A 454 -12.32 9.49 6.12
C PHE A 454 -13.35 8.44 5.71
N ILE A 455 -14.63 8.72 5.90
CA ILE A 455 -15.71 7.82 5.48
C ILE A 455 -16.58 8.50 4.43
N VAL A 456 -16.98 7.71 3.44
CA VAL A 456 -18.01 8.05 2.46
C VAL A 456 -19.12 7.01 2.50
N ILE A 457 -20.35 7.50 2.46
CA ILE A 457 -21.53 6.72 2.12
C ILE A 457 -22.01 7.23 0.78
N ALA A 458 -22.22 6.34 -0.18
CA ALA A 458 -22.83 6.71 -1.44
C ALA A 458 -23.98 5.77 -1.79
N ASP A 459 -24.89 6.24 -2.62
CA ASP A 459 -25.97 5.44 -3.18
C ASP A 459 -25.69 5.23 -4.68
N VAL A 460 -25.63 3.97 -5.10
CA VAL A 460 -25.49 3.57 -6.52
C VAL A 460 -26.89 3.44 -7.11
N ASP A 461 -27.27 4.38 -7.97
CA ASP A 461 -28.60 4.42 -8.59
C ASP A 461 -28.53 4.01 -10.06
N ASP A 462 -29.41 3.10 -10.48
CA ASP A 462 -29.54 2.61 -11.86
C ASP A 462 -30.79 3.15 -12.57
N ASP A 463 -31.48 4.14 -11.96
CA ASP A 463 -32.75 4.76 -12.40
C ASP A 463 -33.93 3.78 -12.53
N ILE A 464 -33.74 2.49 -12.25
CA ILE A 464 -34.73 1.42 -12.44
C ILE A 464 -35.30 0.98 -11.09
N ASP A 465 -34.43 0.77 -10.10
CA ASP A 465 -34.79 0.27 -8.77
C ASP A 465 -34.39 1.27 -7.67
N SER A 466 -34.62 0.90 -6.40
CA SER A 466 -34.07 1.66 -5.28
C SER A 466 -32.55 1.61 -5.29
N ALA A 467 -31.91 2.77 -5.16
CA ALA A 467 -30.47 2.91 -5.09
C ALA A 467 -29.84 1.99 -4.03
N LEU A 468 -28.68 1.43 -4.36
CA LEU A 468 -27.93 0.51 -3.51
C LEU A 468 -26.90 1.28 -2.69
N PRO A 469 -27.04 1.34 -1.36
CA PRO A 469 -26.10 2.06 -0.52
C PRO A 469 -24.77 1.32 -0.45
N VAL A 470 -23.67 2.00 -0.68
CA VAL A 470 -22.29 1.55 -0.56
C VAL A 470 -21.51 2.46 0.39
N TRP A 471 -20.36 2.00 0.87
CA TRP A 471 -19.52 2.78 1.77
C TRP A 471 -18.03 2.57 1.48
N CYS A 472 -17.20 3.54 1.82
CA CYS A 472 -15.75 3.44 1.76
C CYS A 472 -15.17 4.14 2.99
N ILE A 473 -14.19 3.51 3.64
CA ILE A 473 -13.41 4.09 4.74
C ILE A 473 -11.94 4.15 4.33
N ILE A 474 -11.27 5.24 4.67
CA ILE A 474 -9.82 5.42 4.49
C ILE A 474 -9.23 5.81 5.84
N GLN A 475 -8.21 5.09 6.26
CA GLN A 475 -7.39 5.38 7.44
C GLN A 475 -5.95 5.64 6.98
N PRO A 476 -5.49 6.90 6.91
CA PRO A 476 -4.09 7.20 6.68
C PRO A 476 -3.23 6.75 7.88
N ARG A 477 -2.03 6.20 7.64
CA ARG A 477 -1.10 5.78 8.70
C ARG A 477 -0.35 6.98 9.27
N ILE A 478 -1.10 7.91 9.83
CA ILE A 478 -0.57 9.11 10.47
C ILE A 478 -0.40 8.84 11.97
N SER A 479 0.67 9.38 12.54
CA SER A 479 0.88 9.43 13.98
C SER A 479 1.12 10.88 14.38
N VAL A 480 0.37 11.35 15.39
CA VAL A 480 0.55 12.71 15.92
C VAL A 480 1.65 12.66 16.98
N ILE A 481 2.71 13.42 16.70
CA ILE A 481 3.94 13.42 17.51
C ILE A 481 4.00 14.57 18.52
N ASP A 482 4.89 14.46 19.50
CA ASP A 482 5.16 15.56 20.42
C ASP A 482 5.81 16.73 19.69
N ASN A 483 5.46 17.95 20.12
CA ASN A 483 6.15 19.15 19.66
C ASN A 483 7.50 19.28 20.40
N VAL A 484 8.42 18.37 20.09
CA VAL A 484 9.75 18.31 20.69
C VAL A 484 10.64 19.39 20.14
N LYS A 485 11.46 19.98 21.02
CA LYS A 485 12.55 20.86 20.62
C LYS A 485 13.77 20.01 20.30
N TYR A 486 14.35 20.20 19.11
CA TYR A 486 15.62 19.59 18.73
C TYR A 486 16.77 20.16 19.56
N SER A 487 17.71 19.29 19.93
CA SER A 487 18.88 19.67 20.72
C SER A 487 19.79 20.65 19.96
N LEU A 488 19.99 20.39 18.67
CA LEU A 488 20.72 21.25 17.74
C LEU A 488 19.74 22.01 16.84
N SER A 489 19.50 23.29 17.16
CA SER A 489 18.60 24.15 16.37
C SER A 489 19.20 24.56 15.02
N GLU A 490 18.34 24.97 14.08
CA GLU A 490 18.77 25.54 12.79
C GLU A 490 19.74 26.71 12.99
N GLU A 491 19.44 27.62 13.93
CA GLU A 491 20.33 28.76 14.27
C GLU A 491 21.73 28.29 14.70
N PHE A 492 21.83 27.21 15.48
CA PHE A 492 23.13 26.66 15.88
C PHE A 492 23.85 25.96 14.73
N LYS A 493 23.11 25.35 13.80
CA LYS A 493 23.71 24.77 12.59
C LYS A 493 24.27 25.85 11.67
N GLU A 494 23.52 26.93 11.46
CA GLU A 494 24.00 28.09 10.71
C GLU A 494 25.25 28.68 11.36
N GLU A 495 25.27 28.84 12.69
CA GLU A 495 26.44 29.32 13.43
C GLU A 495 27.64 28.37 13.26
N ILE A 496 27.45 27.06 13.36
CA ILE A 496 28.52 26.08 13.12
C ILE A 496 29.05 26.22 11.68
N LEU A 497 28.19 26.32 10.67
CA LEU A 497 28.63 26.51 9.28
C LEU A 497 29.44 27.81 9.09
N GLU A 498 29.03 28.90 9.72
CA GLU A 498 29.77 30.16 9.67
C GLU A 498 31.18 30.01 10.26
N LEU A 499 31.30 29.31 11.39
CA LEU A 499 32.58 29.02 12.07
C LEU A 499 33.49 28.10 11.26
N LEU A 500 32.92 27.25 10.39
CA LEU A 500 33.67 26.32 9.53
C LEU A 500 34.00 26.91 8.14
N SER A 501 33.48 28.11 7.82
CA SER A 501 33.44 28.66 6.46
C SER A 501 34.80 28.99 5.82
N ASP A 502 35.85 29.18 6.63
CA ASP A 502 37.20 29.47 6.13
C ASP A 502 38.03 28.22 5.78
N GLY A 503 37.45 27.03 5.98
CA GLY A 503 38.08 25.73 5.70
C GLY A 503 39.11 25.29 6.75
N SER A 504 39.16 25.97 7.89
CA SER A 504 39.93 25.61 9.07
C SER A 504 39.14 25.89 10.35
N ILE A 505 39.56 25.32 11.48
CA ILE A 505 38.94 25.60 12.78
C ILE A 505 39.99 26.30 13.64
N SER A 506 39.78 27.57 13.97
CA SER A 506 40.65 28.27 14.92
C SER A 506 40.34 27.87 16.37
N ASP A 507 41.26 28.11 17.30
CA ASP A 507 41.02 27.80 18.73
C ASP A 507 39.73 28.46 19.26
N SER A 508 39.41 29.68 18.79
CA SER A 508 38.16 30.36 19.16
C SER A 508 36.93 29.74 18.54
N ASP A 509 37.03 29.20 17.32
CA ASP A 509 35.93 28.51 16.66
C ASP A 509 35.67 27.16 17.36
N THR A 510 36.74 26.44 17.72
CA THR A 510 36.66 25.20 18.51
C THR A 510 35.98 25.43 19.86
N GLU A 511 36.35 26.48 20.60
CA GLU A 511 35.70 26.84 21.86
C GLU A 511 34.20 27.08 21.65
N ARG A 512 33.82 27.82 20.60
CA ARG A 512 32.42 28.15 20.33
C ARG A 512 31.60 26.94 19.86
N ILE A 513 32.14 26.11 18.97
CA ILE A 513 31.52 24.87 18.52
C ILE A 513 31.32 23.92 19.71
N THR A 514 32.31 23.81 20.60
CA THR A 514 32.22 22.99 21.81
C THR A 514 31.10 23.48 22.72
N GLU A 515 30.97 24.80 22.94
CA GLU A 515 29.86 25.36 23.73
C GLU A 515 28.48 25.01 23.13
N ILE A 516 28.32 25.11 21.81
CA ILE A 516 27.08 24.76 21.12
C ILE A 516 26.75 23.27 21.30
N ILE A 517 27.76 22.40 21.15
CA ILE A 517 27.61 20.96 21.34
C ILE A 517 27.25 20.64 22.79
N GLU A 518 27.90 21.25 23.78
CA GLU A 518 27.58 21.04 25.21
C GLU A 518 26.14 21.47 25.56
N ILE A 519 25.65 22.56 24.97
CA ILE A 519 24.25 22.98 25.11
C ILE A 519 23.31 21.92 24.52
N SER A 520 23.64 21.41 23.33
CA SER A 520 22.85 20.38 22.63
C SER A 520 22.84 19.06 23.41
N GLU A 521 23.99 18.59 23.89
CA GLU A 521 24.12 17.41 24.75
C GLU A 521 23.26 17.52 26.02
N ASN A 522 23.23 18.68 26.67
CA ASN A 522 22.40 18.85 27.86
C ASN A 522 20.90 18.72 27.54
N SER A 523 20.46 19.24 26.40
CA SER A 523 19.08 19.05 25.93
C SER A 523 18.78 17.58 25.61
N LEU A 524 19.73 16.87 25.00
CA LEU A 524 19.59 15.44 24.71
C LEU A 524 19.53 14.59 25.98
N LYS A 525 20.26 14.98 27.04
CA LYS A 525 20.26 14.26 28.34
C LYS A 525 18.88 14.30 29.00
N GLU A 526 18.17 15.41 28.84
CA GLU A 526 16.80 15.52 29.33
C GLU A 526 15.87 14.52 28.62
N LYS A 527 16.00 14.38 27.29
CA LYS A 527 15.24 13.40 26.49
C LYS A 527 15.56 11.96 26.89
N GLN A 528 16.85 11.63 26.99
CA GLN A 528 17.30 10.30 27.42
C GLN A 528 16.79 9.96 28.82
N TYR A 529 16.87 10.89 29.76
CA TYR A 529 16.37 10.70 31.12
C TYR A 529 14.85 10.47 31.16
N VAL A 530 14.07 11.15 30.31
CA VAL A 530 12.64 10.86 30.17
C VAL A 530 12.43 9.44 29.65
N ALA A 531 13.11 9.03 28.58
CA ALA A 531 13.00 7.67 28.04
C ALA A 531 13.41 6.59 29.07
N GLU A 532 14.44 6.83 29.90
CA GLU A 532 14.83 5.94 30.99
C GLU A 532 13.72 5.77 32.02
N ILE A 533 13.07 6.86 32.45
CA ILE A 533 11.93 6.80 33.38
C ILE A 533 10.77 6.02 32.75
N GLU A 534 10.54 6.21 31.46
CA GLU A 534 9.42 5.58 30.76
C GLU A 534 9.65 4.10 30.48
N SER A 535 10.90 3.65 30.43
CA SER A 535 11.23 2.23 30.26
C SER A 535 10.58 1.33 31.32
N GLU A 536 10.47 1.82 32.56
CA GLU A 536 9.80 1.12 33.67
C GLU A 536 8.29 0.94 33.44
N LYS A 537 7.66 1.80 32.62
CA LYS A 537 6.22 1.74 32.30
C LYS A 537 5.89 0.62 31.32
N TYR A 538 6.87 0.15 30.53
CA TYR A 538 6.64 -0.72 29.37
C TYR A 538 7.07 -2.18 29.61
N GLU A 539 7.40 -2.57 30.84
CA GLU A 539 7.91 -3.92 31.15
C GLU A 539 6.99 -5.06 30.67
N ASP A 540 5.68 -4.84 30.67
CA ASP A 540 4.65 -5.82 30.33
C ASP A 540 4.33 -5.91 28.82
N ASN A 541 4.83 -5.00 27.98
CA ASN A 541 4.61 -5.00 26.53
C ASN A 541 5.95 -5.11 25.78
N GLU A 542 6.20 -6.27 25.15
CA GLU A 542 7.46 -6.56 24.48
C GLU A 542 7.79 -5.59 23.33
N LYS A 543 6.80 -5.21 22.51
CA LYS A 543 7.00 -4.24 21.43
C LYS A 543 7.40 -2.87 22.00
N ALA A 544 6.65 -2.39 23.00
CA ALA A 544 6.94 -1.10 23.65
C ALA A 544 8.31 -1.09 24.33
N ARG A 545 8.67 -2.17 25.04
CA ARG A 545 9.97 -2.32 25.69
C ARG A 545 11.13 -2.35 24.69
N ASN A 546 10.96 -3.01 23.55
CA ASN A 546 12.01 -3.02 22.52
C ASN A 546 12.16 -1.64 21.89
N ALA A 547 11.06 -0.96 21.58
CA ALA A 547 11.07 0.40 21.03
C ALA A 547 11.74 1.40 21.98
N ILE A 548 11.42 1.40 23.28
CA ILE A 548 12.08 2.33 24.22
C ILE A 548 13.57 2.01 24.41
N SER A 549 13.97 0.73 24.26
CA SER A 549 15.38 0.35 24.27
C SER A 549 16.12 0.92 23.06
N ASN A 550 15.53 0.81 21.86
CA ASN A 550 16.10 1.39 20.64
C ASN A 550 16.22 2.93 20.77
N ALA A 551 15.23 3.58 21.37
CA ALA A 551 15.28 5.02 21.64
C ALA A 551 16.52 5.42 22.47
N LEU A 552 16.80 4.65 23.53
CA LEU A 552 17.96 4.87 24.39
C LEU A 552 19.28 4.61 23.64
N GLU A 553 19.33 3.58 22.79
CA GLU A 553 20.50 3.28 21.96
C GLU A 553 20.79 4.42 20.98
N ASP A 554 19.78 4.99 20.32
CA ASP A 554 20.00 6.09 19.38
C ASP A 554 20.34 7.40 20.07
N TYR A 555 19.75 7.70 21.23
CA TYR A 555 20.22 8.83 22.04
C TYR A 555 21.68 8.66 22.47
N GLU A 556 22.11 7.44 22.84
CA GLU A 556 23.52 7.15 23.15
C GLU A 556 24.43 7.37 21.93
N LYS A 557 24.05 6.89 20.74
CA LYS A 557 24.80 7.15 19.50
C LYS A 557 24.88 8.64 19.19
N ALA A 558 23.81 9.41 19.39
CA ALA A 558 23.83 10.86 19.20
C ALA A 558 24.84 11.54 20.14
N PHE A 559 24.94 11.11 21.41
CA PHE A 559 26.02 11.57 22.30
C PHE A 559 27.40 11.20 21.80
N GLU A 560 27.61 9.97 21.34
CA GLU A 560 28.91 9.56 20.80
C GLU A 560 29.35 10.45 19.62
N TYR A 561 28.42 10.85 18.76
CA TYR A 561 28.72 11.73 17.64
C TYR A 561 28.98 13.18 18.07
N TYR A 562 28.24 13.71 19.04
CA TYR A 562 28.59 15.00 19.64
C TYR A 562 29.97 14.99 20.31
N GLU A 563 30.33 13.92 21.01
CA GLU A 563 31.68 13.75 21.57
C GLU A 563 32.75 13.67 20.47
N LYS A 564 32.50 12.99 19.36
CA LYS A 564 33.43 12.97 18.21
C LYS A 564 33.59 14.37 17.60
N ALA A 565 32.51 15.13 17.45
CA ALA A 565 32.53 16.50 16.93
C ALA A 565 33.36 17.45 17.79
N LYS A 566 33.38 17.30 19.13
CA LYS A 566 34.23 18.08 20.03
C LYS A 566 35.73 17.76 19.91
N ASN A 567 36.06 16.56 19.43
CA ASN A 567 37.42 16.02 19.45
C ASN A 567 38.10 15.96 18.07
N THR A 568 37.46 16.53 17.04
CA THR A 568 38.04 16.62 15.69
C THR A 568 38.40 18.07 15.35
N ASP A 569 39.42 18.24 14.51
CA ASP A 569 39.85 19.52 13.94
C ASP A 569 39.51 19.64 12.45
N ASP A 570 38.83 18.64 11.87
CA ASP A 570 38.36 18.64 10.48
C ASP A 570 36.95 19.26 10.38
N PRO A 571 36.79 20.41 9.71
CA PRO A 571 35.49 21.04 9.48
C PRO A 571 34.42 20.11 8.90
N GLU A 572 34.80 19.24 7.97
CA GLU A 572 33.84 18.33 7.34
C GLU A 572 33.41 17.23 8.31
N GLU A 573 34.31 16.75 9.17
CA GLU A 573 33.94 15.80 10.22
C GLU A 573 33.04 16.43 11.28
N VAL A 574 33.32 17.66 11.72
CA VAL A 574 32.43 18.39 12.65
C VAL A 574 31.01 18.41 12.09
N LYS A 575 30.86 18.84 10.83
CA LYS A 575 29.56 18.93 10.15
C LYS A 575 28.87 17.56 10.04
N VAL A 576 29.59 16.51 9.64
CA VAL A 576 29.01 15.16 9.51
C VAL A 576 28.59 14.60 10.88
N TYR A 577 29.41 14.77 11.92
CA TYR A 577 29.10 14.27 13.25
C TYR A 577 27.91 15.00 13.88
N THR A 578 27.83 16.32 13.78
CA THR A 578 26.67 17.07 14.30
C THR A 578 25.40 16.80 13.50
N TYR A 579 25.51 16.50 12.19
CA TYR A 579 24.39 16.03 11.37
C TYR A 579 23.89 14.66 11.83
N LEU A 580 24.78 13.67 11.98
CA LEU A 580 24.43 12.34 12.47
C LEU A 580 23.78 12.41 13.85
N ALA A 581 24.29 13.25 14.75
CA ALA A 581 23.72 13.42 16.08
C ALA A 581 22.32 14.10 16.04
N GLY A 582 22.21 15.27 15.42
CA GLY A 582 21.03 16.13 15.53
C GLY A 582 19.91 15.89 14.51
N ASP A 583 20.24 15.35 13.33
CA ASP A 583 19.26 15.13 12.24
C ASP A 583 18.92 13.68 11.97
N ILE A 584 19.70 12.75 12.50
CA ILE A 584 19.50 11.31 12.30
C ILE A 584 19.19 10.62 13.62
N TYR A 585 20.16 10.50 14.53
CA TYR A 585 20.01 9.67 15.72
C TYR A 585 19.12 10.30 16.80
N GLU A 586 19.15 11.62 17.02
CA GLU A 586 18.18 12.27 17.92
C GLU A 586 16.72 12.07 17.45
N PRO A 587 16.34 12.42 16.21
CA PRO A 587 14.98 12.17 15.73
C PRO A 587 14.61 10.68 15.64
N ALA A 588 15.54 9.77 15.32
CA ALA A 588 15.29 8.33 15.39
C ALA A 588 14.93 7.90 16.82
N GLY A 589 15.68 8.38 17.82
CA GLY A 589 15.37 8.16 19.22
C GLY A 589 14.02 8.72 19.65
N ASP A 590 13.67 9.93 19.19
CA ASP A 590 12.35 10.53 19.43
C ASP A 590 11.22 9.66 18.84
N TYR A 591 11.38 9.16 17.60
CA TYR A 591 10.42 8.27 16.98
C TYR A 591 10.26 6.94 17.72
N TRP A 592 11.35 6.32 18.12
CA TRP A 592 11.30 5.07 18.90
C TRP A 592 10.64 5.24 20.26
N ARG A 593 10.90 6.36 20.94
CA ARG A 593 10.26 6.69 22.22
C ARG A 593 8.74 6.82 22.04
N GLU A 594 8.31 7.54 21.02
CA GLU A 594 6.89 7.71 20.73
C GLU A 594 6.25 6.41 20.21
N ALA A 595 6.98 5.59 19.44
CA ALA A 595 6.51 4.26 19.04
C ALA A 595 6.24 3.39 20.27
N ALA A 596 7.11 3.44 21.28
CA ALA A 596 6.91 2.73 22.54
C ALA A 596 5.60 3.14 23.25
N GLU A 597 5.32 4.45 23.31
CA GLU A 597 4.06 4.98 23.83
C GLU A 597 2.87 4.41 23.04
N LYS A 598 2.91 4.43 21.69
CA LYS A 598 1.82 3.90 20.84
C LYS A 598 1.60 2.40 21.01
N TYR A 599 2.67 1.59 21.06
CA TYR A 599 2.55 0.16 21.31
C TYR A 599 1.93 -0.14 22.67
N ASN A 600 2.30 0.63 23.70
CA ASN A 600 1.74 0.45 25.03
C ASN A 600 0.23 0.75 25.08
N LEU A 601 -0.26 1.66 24.22
CA LEU A 601 -1.67 1.98 24.04
C LEU A 601 -2.42 0.98 23.13
N GLY A 602 -1.73 -0.02 22.57
CA GLY A 602 -2.29 -0.96 21.59
C GLY A 602 -2.54 -0.33 20.22
N LEU A 603 -1.84 0.77 19.91
CA LEU A 603 -1.90 1.48 18.62
C LEU A 603 -0.77 1.00 17.70
N ASP A 604 -0.71 -0.32 17.49
CA ASP A 604 0.39 -0.97 16.78
C ASP A 604 0.64 -0.37 15.40
N ASP A 605 -0.40 -0.06 14.61
CA ASP A 605 -0.22 0.53 13.28
C ASP A 605 0.50 1.89 13.29
N GLN A 606 0.26 2.71 14.33
CA GLN A 606 0.94 4.00 14.51
C GLN A 606 2.35 3.81 15.08
N GLY A 607 2.53 2.86 15.99
CA GLY A 607 3.84 2.50 16.51
C GLY A 607 4.76 1.98 15.40
N ASP A 608 4.25 1.09 14.55
CA ASP A 608 4.97 0.52 13.41
C ASP A 608 5.32 1.64 12.41
N ALA A 609 4.43 2.60 12.16
CA ALA A 609 4.70 3.75 11.28
C ALA A 609 5.83 4.66 11.81
N LEU A 610 5.89 4.89 13.13
CA LEU A 610 6.97 5.66 13.75
C LEU A 610 8.29 4.89 13.77
N ALA A 611 8.24 3.59 14.07
CA ALA A 611 9.39 2.69 14.02
C ALA A 611 10.00 2.63 12.61
N GLU A 612 9.17 2.49 11.57
CA GLU A 612 9.62 2.52 10.16
C GLU A 612 10.36 3.83 9.82
N ASN A 613 9.94 4.98 10.38
CA ASN A 613 10.66 6.25 10.20
C ASN A 613 12.00 6.28 10.95
N ALA A 614 12.07 5.73 12.17
CA ALA A 614 13.33 5.62 12.90
C ALA A 614 14.34 4.73 12.15
N GLU A 615 13.88 3.57 11.67
CA GLU A 615 14.71 2.64 10.89
C GLU A 615 15.21 3.25 9.57
N LYS A 616 14.39 4.06 8.88
CA LYS A 616 14.82 4.81 7.69
C LYS A 616 15.96 5.80 8.03
N LEU A 617 15.87 6.50 9.16
CA LEU A 617 16.93 7.41 9.62
C LEU A 617 18.21 6.65 10.01
N GLU A 618 18.11 5.52 10.71
CA GLU A 618 19.26 4.69 11.05
C GLU A 618 19.94 4.10 9.80
N SER A 619 19.14 3.65 8.82
CA SER A 619 19.65 3.21 7.52
C SER A 619 20.37 4.34 6.80
N LEU A 620 19.83 5.56 6.88
CA LEU A 620 20.45 6.75 6.32
C LEU A 620 21.82 7.05 6.97
N ALA A 621 21.97 6.83 8.28
CA ALA A 621 23.26 6.97 8.97
C ALA A 621 24.36 6.14 8.29
N SER A 622 24.02 4.93 7.85
CA SER A 622 24.95 3.99 7.21
C SER A 622 25.51 4.49 5.88
N GLU A 623 24.94 5.53 5.27
CA GLU A 623 25.49 6.17 4.06
C GLU A 623 26.68 7.10 4.37
N TYR A 624 26.70 7.71 5.57
CA TYR A 624 27.74 8.67 5.98
C TYR A 624 28.83 8.02 6.85
N GLU A 625 28.51 6.99 7.63
CA GLU A 625 29.50 6.33 8.49
C GLU A 625 30.73 5.74 7.75
N PRO A 626 30.59 5.15 6.53
CA PRO A 626 31.73 4.61 5.80
C PRO A 626 32.74 5.68 5.33
N SER A 627 32.32 6.93 5.12
CA SER A 627 33.25 8.00 4.73
C SER A 627 34.20 8.37 5.86
N LEU A 628 33.72 8.24 7.10
CA LEU A 628 34.44 8.52 8.34
C LEU A 628 35.49 7.44 8.66
N TRP A 629 35.40 6.25 8.07
CA TRP A 629 36.42 5.21 8.25
C TRP A 629 37.74 5.52 7.52
N PHE A 630 37.74 6.48 6.60
CA PHE A 630 38.89 6.80 5.75
C PHE A 630 39.39 8.24 5.92
N THR A 631 38.79 9.03 6.80
CA THR A 631 39.28 10.38 7.12
C THR A 631 40.67 10.37 7.76
N ALA A 632 41.40 11.47 7.60
CA ALA A 632 42.79 11.58 8.00
C ALA A 632 42.90 11.58 9.54
N GLY A 633 43.45 10.51 10.12
CA GLY A 633 43.59 10.33 11.57
C GLY A 633 42.80 9.16 12.14
N SER A 634 41.93 8.51 11.35
CA SER A 634 41.26 7.29 11.79
C SER A 634 42.22 6.09 11.80
N THR A 635 42.07 5.20 12.79
CA THR A 635 42.88 3.97 12.92
C THR A 635 42.81 3.09 11.67
N ILE A 636 41.69 3.12 10.95
CA ILE A 636 41.48 2.38 9.70
C ILE A 636 42.20 3.07 8.54
N SER A 637 42.18 4.40 8.43
CA SER A 637 42.97 5.15 7.44
C SER A 637 44.47 4.91 7.60
N GLU A 638 44.99 4.85 8.84
CA GLU A 638 46.39 4.49 9.08
C GLU A 638 46.71 3.05 8.64
N TRP A 639 45.82 2.09 8.92
CA TRP A 639 45.99 0.69 8.51
C TRP A 639 45.82 0.50 7.00
N TRP A 640 44.94 1.29 6.38
CA TRP A 640 44.68 1.30 4.94
C TRP A 640 45.87 1.89 4.18
N ASN A 641 46.45 2.98 4.67
CA ASN A 641 47.69 3.53 4.15
C ASN A 641 48.87 2.58 4.34
N GLN A 642 48.95 1.87 5.47
CA GLN A 642 49.92 0.79 5.66
C GLN A 642 49.70 -0.37 4.68
N PHE A 643 48.46 -0.79 4.46
CA PHE A 643 48.08 -1.81 3.47
C PHE A 643 48.46 -1.39 2.05
N LYS A 644 48.11 -0.18 1.61
CA LYS A 644 48.50 0.36 0.31
C LYS A 644 50.00 0.43 0.13
N SER A 645 50.73 0.88 1.15
CA SER A 645 52.19 0.91 1.12
C SER A 645 52.80 -0.49 1.08
N GLY A 646 52.20 -1.45 1.79
CA GLY A 646 52.65 -2.85 1.88
C GLY A 646 52.48 -3.62 0.56
N PHE A 647 51.50 -3.23 -0.27
CA PHE A 647 51.26 -3.79 -1.60
C PHE A 647 51.83 -2.93 -2.75
N GLY A 648 52.47 -1.79 -2.44
CA GLY A 648 53.06 -0.91 -3.46
C GLY A 648 52.03 -0.19 -4.34
N ILE A 649 50.80 -0.02 -3.86
CA ILE A 649 49.66 0.58 -4.55
C ILE A 649 49.28 1.95 -3.96
N GLY A 650 50.23 2.64 -3.33
CA GLY A 650 50.04 3.92 -2.66
C GLY A 650 49.47 5.03 -3.56
N ASP A 651 49.71 4.95 -4.87
CA ASP A 651 49.26 5.96 -5.83
C ASP A 651 47.84 5.70 -6.38
N VAL A 652 47.18 4.62 -5.95
CA VAL A 652 45.81 4.29 -6.38
C VAL A 652 44.80 5.07 -5.54
N PRO A 653 43.88 5.84 -6.16
CA PRO A 653 42.85 6.60 -5.43
C PRO A 653 42.01 5.69 -4.54
N ASP A 654 41.78 6.14 -3.30
CA ASP A 654 41.02 5.42 -2.26
C ASP A 654 39.65 4.96 -2.75
N THR A 655 38.93 5.83 -3.47
CA THR A 655 37.63 5.54 -4.05
C THR A 655 37.64 4.31 -4.98
N VAL A 656 38.71 4.12 -5.76
CA VAL A 656 38.84 3.00 -6.70
C VAL A 656 39.10 1.69 -5.94
N LEU A 657 39.93 1.73 -4.90
CA LEU A 657 40.22 0.55 -4.08
C LEU A 657 39.04 0.16 -3.18
N ILE A 658 38.29 1.13 -2.66
CA ILE A 658 37.07 0.89 -1.88
C ILE A 658 36.01 0.20 -2.75
N ILE A 659 35.78 0.68 -3.98
CA ILE A 659 34.89 0.03 -4.94
C ILE A 659 35.33 -1.43 -5.20
N VAL A 660 36.62 -1.68 -5.40
CA VAL A 660 37.15 -3.03 -5.62
C VAL A 660 36.97 -3.92 -4.38
N VAL A 661 37.21 -3.41 -3.17
CA VAL A 661 37.04 -4.19 -1.92
C VAL A 661 35.56 -4.49 -1.66
N VAL A 662 34.66 -3.53 -1.88
CA VAL A 662 33.21 -3.71 -1.74
C VAL A 662 32.70 -4.72 -2.78
N ILE A 663 33.16 -4.64 -4.03
CA ILE A 663 32.83 -5.64 -5.07
C ILE A 663 33.36 -7.03 -4.70
N VAL A 664 34.59 -7.13 -4.19
CA VAL A 664 35.18 -8.41 -3.75
C VAL A 664 34.46 -8.98 -2.53
N LEU A 665 33.99 -8.15 -1.60
CA LEU A 665 33.19 -8.58 -0.45
C LEU A 665 31.78 -9.02 -0.87
N ALA A 666 31.12 -8.27 -1.75
CA ALA A 666 29.80 -8.61 -2.29
C ALA A 666 29.85 -9.90 -3.13
N CYS A 667 30.84 -10.04 -4.02
CA CYS A 667 31.05 -11.26 -4.80
C CYS A 667 31.55 -12.42 -3.93
N GLY A 668 32.36 -12.15 -2.90
CA GLY A 668 32.85 -13.14 -1.95
C GLY A 668 31.73 -13.71 -1.07
N ALA A 669 30.82 -12.86 -0.60
CA ALA A 669 29.61 -13.27 0.11
C ALA A 669 28.72 -14.15 -0.79
N ALA A 670 28.51 -13.76 -2.05
CA ALA A 670 27.75 -14.56 -3.01
C ALA A 670 28.38 -15.94 -3.32
N ILE A 671 29.72 -16.05 -3.29
CA ILE A 671 30.45 -17.32 -3.49
C ILE A 671 30.39 -18.19 -2.23
N VAL A 672 30.53 -17.62 -1.04
CA VAL A 672 30.43 -18.36 0.23
C VAL A 672 29.00 -18.89 0.44
N ILE A 673 27.97 -18.14 0.04
CA ILE A 673 26.56 -18.57 0.05
C ILE A 673 26.26 -19.68 -0.97
N LYS A 674 27.11 -19.86 -1.99
CA LYS A 674 27.00 -20.97 -2.95
C LYS A 674 27.77 -22.23 -2.54
N VAL A 675 28.68 -22.12 -1.58
CA VAL A 675 29.61 -23.19 -1.17
C VAL A 675 29.27 -23.75 0.21
N LEU A 676 28.59 -22.98 1.07
CA LEU A 676 27.85 -23.46 2.24
C LEU A 676 26.42 -23.83 1.85
#